data_AF-A0AA39RTT3-F1
#
_entry.id   AF-A0AA39RTT3-F1
#
_cell.length_a   1.000
_cell.length_b   1.000
_cell.length_c   1.000
_cell.angle_alpha   90.00
_cell.angle_beta   90.00
_cell.angle_gamma   90.00
#
_symmetry.space_group_name_H-M   'P 1'
#
loop_
_entity.id
_entity.type
_entity.pdbx_description
1 polymer ?
#
loop_
_entity_poly.entity_id
_entity_poly.type
_entity_poly.pdbx_seq_one_letter_code
_entity_poly.pdbx_strand_id
1 'polypeptide(L)'
;MAMLRKLTALVLTLMVALDCVCARFVVEKSSISVLSPMSMHSKHDSAIGNFGVPDYGGYMIGSVVYPPKGALGCQTFDGDKPFKSKNHRPTVLLLDRGECYFALKAWNGEQAGAAAVLVADSVDEPLITMDSPQDSSDAEGYVEKIGIPSALIDRSFGDSLKEALKKGEEVVIRLDWRESMPHPDQRVEYELWTNSNDECGIRCDEQMNFIRNFKGHAQILERGGYTLFTPHYITWYCPQVFIKSDQCKSQCINHGRYCAPDPEMDFGEGYQGKDVVYENLRQLCVHRVAKESNRSWVWWDYVTDFHIRCSMKEKRYSKDCAEDVMKSLGLPIEKIKKCMGDPEADVENEVLKTEQELQIGRGSRGDVTILPTLVINNVQYRGKLERTAVLKAVCAGFKETTDPPICLSGDLETNECLERNGGCWLDTQANITACKDTFRGRVCECPTVKGVQYRGDGYISCDAYGPARCSMNNGGCWSDTKNGLTFSACSESQLSGCQCPSGFRGDGQKCEDIDECKERTACQCDGCSCKNNWGGFECKCKADRLYMKEQDTCIERGSKFGWFFTFLILAVVVGAGGAGYIFYKYRLRSYMDSEIMAIMSQYMPLDNNNNNNNEVSTEGQPLRLGSSVYIKNTIHEAERPTSATSVPQNFSGTCSVSMNSSSSSSSLKGQSRRCPLQENLDRFIPNRSAMDFDFADYKLNEATKKVRENDSCFGMRSPSKEAYRRQLAEIFNMNRTRILAFKNKPPTPVELIPQSHSKPTYSALLPHSKQTKPHRRIIPQKPEKYFYLRDPWDPSVDAASELVTIDDELVTSVSWAPDGRHIAVGWNNSQVQIWDSTANRKLRTLRDGHRSGVGSMAWNNHILTTGAMDGNIINNDIRVRDHVIETFTGHTHEVCGLKWSPSGQQLASGGGDHLLHIWDRRSTQWLHRLEEHTSAVKALAWCPFQGNLLATGEGSVAGCINFWNTHTGACLNSIDTGSQVSALLWNKNQKELLSSHGFPHNQLTLWKYPSMVKAIELTGHTSTVLFMAQSPDGCSVASAAPDNTLRIWNTFGDPEVAKSAPKAAREPFSGINRIR
;
A
#
# COMPACT_ATOMS: atom_id res chain seq x y z
N MET A 1 -13.86 17.46 56.20
CA MET A 1 -12.78 16.98 55.31
C MET A 1 -13.23 15.94 54.28
N ALA A 2 -13.86 14.80 54.66
CA ALA A 2 -14.20 13.73 53.72
C ALA A 2 -15.00 14.18 52.47
N MET A 3 -15.98 15.09 52.64
CA MET A 3 -16.79 15.63 51.54
C MET A 3 -15.97 16.48 50.55
N LEU A 4 -14.96 17.21 51.03
CA LEU A 4 -14.11 18.06 50.20
C LEU A 4 -13.19 17.24 49.29
N ARG A 5 -12.64 16.12 49.79
CA ARG A 5 -11.86 15.16 48.96
C ARG A 5 -12.71 14.51 47.86
N LYS A 6 -13.99 14.24 48.12
CA LYS A 6 -14.92 13.75 47.08
C LYS A 6 -15.23 14.83 46.03
N LEU A 7 -15.38 16.09 46.44
CA LEU A 7 -15.61 17.19 45.49
C LEU A 7 -14.39 17.45 44.60
N THR A 8 -13.16 17.47 45.16
CA THR A 8 -11.93 17.64 44.37
C THR A 8 -11.69 16.47 43.41
N ALA A 9 -12.00 15.24 43.81
CA ALA A 9 -11.92 14.08 42.91
C ALA A 9 -12.92 14.19 41.76
N LEU A 10 -14.18 14.55 42.04
CA LEU A 10 -15.23 14.69 41.04
C LEU A 10 -14.90 15.79 40.00
N VAL A 11 -14.35 16.92 40.47
CA VAL A 11 -13.91 18.02 39.59
C VAL A 11 -12.70 17.64 38.75
N LEU A 12 -11.75 16.85 39.27
CA LEU A 12 -10.63 16.34 38.45
C LEU A 12 -11.13 15.38 37.36
N THR A 13 -12.05 14.47 37.69
CA THR A 13 -12.62 13.53 36.69
C THR A 13 -13.50 14.22 35.64
N LEU A 14 -14.01 15.43 35.90
CA LEU A 14 -14.82 16.18 34.93
C LEU A 14 -13.97 17.02 33.95
N MET A 15 -12.66 17.19 34.22
CA MET A 15 -11.74 17.96 33.36
C MET A 15 -11.00 17.13 32.31
N VAL A 16 -11.28 15.82 32.22
CA VAL A 16 -10.71 14.90 31.21
C VAL A 16 -11.76 14.52 30.14
N ALA A 17 -12.93 15.15 30.18
CA ALA A 17 -14.03 14.94 29.22
C ALA A 17 -14.09 16.05 28.16
N LEU A 18 -13.00 16.21 27.40
CA LEU A 18 -12.91 17.13 26.26
C LEU A 18 -12.23 16.42 25.08
N ASP A 19 -12.86 16.59 23.91
CA ASP A 19 -12.39 16.26 22.57
C ASP A 19 -12.10 14.75 22.25
N CYS A 20 -12.12 14.29 21.00
CA CYS A 20 -12.42 14.99 19.75
C CYS A 20 -13.29 14.14 18.80
N VAL A 21 -13.85 14.77 17.76
CA VAL A 21 -14.47 14.06 16.62
C VAL A 21 -13.36 13.61 15.67
N CYS A 22 -13.07 12.30 15.62
CA CYS A 22 -11.96 11.78 14.84
C CYS A 22 -12.19 11.85 13.31
N ALA A 23 -11.56 12.83 12.65
CA ALA A 23 -11.21 12.73 11.24
C ALA A 23 -10.17 11.60 11.01
N ARG A 24 -10.04 11.12 9.76
CA ARG A 24 -9.13 10.04 9.39
C ARG A 24 -8.00 10.56 8.48
N PHE A 25 -6.75 10.33 8.88
CA PHE A 25 -5.58 10.68 8.08
C PHE A 25 -4.65 9.48 7.86
N VAL A 26 -3.74 9.62 6.90
CA VAL A 26 -2.85 8.56 6.42
C VAL A 26 -1.44 8.81 6.94
N VAL A 27 -0.85 7.81 7.56
CA VAL A 27 0.55 7.82 8.05
C VAL A 27 1.43 7.12 7.03
N GLU A 28 2.58 7.72 6.68
CA GLU A 28 3.58 7.02 5.87
C GLU A 28 4.37 6.04 6.75
N LYS A 29 4.39 4.79 6.32
CA LYS A 29 4.96 3.70 7.11
C LYS A 29 6.42 3.48 6.80
N SER A 30 7.25 3.35 7.83
CA SER A 30 8.65 2.97 7.71
C SER A 30 9.49 3.91 6.82
N SER A 31 9.06 5.17 6.69
CA SER A 31 9.67 6.25 5.90
C SER A 31 11.00 6.75 6.49
N ILE A 32 11.18 6.61 7.81
CA ILE A 32 12.41 7.00 8.50
C ILE A 32 13.18 5.74 8.93
N SER A 33 14.45 5.63 8.55
CA SER A 33 15.34 4.53 8.96
C SER A 33 16.59 5.08 9.64
N VAL A 34 16.90 4.62 10.85
CA VAL A 34 18.14 5.00 11.55
C VAL A 34 19.31 4.16 11.01
N LEU A 35 20.36 4.81 10.51
CA LEU A 35 21.56 4.14 9.97
C LEU A 35 22.72 4.12 10.98
N SER A 36 22.80 5.14 11.84
CA SER A 36 23.77 5.24 12.93
C SER A 36 23.08 5.88 14.15
N PRO A 37 23.38 5.44 15.39
CA PRO A 37 24.23 4.30 15.75
C PRO A 37 23.56 2.95 15.42
N MET A 38 24.39 1.93 15.17
CA MET A 38 23.92 0.58 14.77
C MET A 38 23.03 -0.11 15.82
N SER A 39 23.14 0.31 17.09
CA SER A 39 22.28 -0.11 18.21
C SER A 39 20.82 0.33 18.07
N MET A 40 20.54 1.39 17.30
CA MET A 40 19.19 1.91 17.06
C MET A 40 18.67 1.63 15.65
N HIS A 41 19.32 0.74 14.87
CA HIS A 41 18.98 0.49 13.47
C HIS A 41 17.56 -0.12 13.33
N SER A 42 16.59 0.75 13.08
CA SER A 42 15.16 0.45 13.03
C SER A 42 14.46 1.38 12.04
N LYS A 43 13.28 0.95 11.57
CA LYS A 43 12.38 1.75 10.75
C LYS A 43 11.23 2.31 11.60
N HIS A 44 10.84 3.55 11.34
CA HIS A 44 9.79 4.28 12.05
C HIS A 44 8.82 4.91 11.05
N ASP A 45 7.56 5.02 11.47
CA ASP A 45 6.49 5.67 10.71
C ASP A 45 6.58 7.21 10.91
N SER A 46 6.03 8.00 9.99
CA SER A 46 6.00 9.47 10.10
C SER A 46 4.78 10.08 9.43
N ALA A 47 4.26 11.20 9.95
CA ALA A 47 3.28 12.03 9.25
C ALA A 47 3.96 13.23 8.59
N ILE A 48 4.03 13.25 7.26
CA ILE A 48 4.60 14.35 6.48
C ILE A 48 3.64 15.56 6.50
N GLY A 49 4.18 16.77 6.60
CA GLY A 49 3.39 18.00 6.52
C GLY A 49 2.84 18.28 5.11
N ASN A 50 1.75 19.04 5.00
CA ASN A 50 1.17 19.43 3.71
C ASN A 50 1.98 20.53 2.98
N PHE A 51 3.15 20.92 3.51
CA PHE A 51 4.00 22.04 3.07
C PHE A 51 5.47 21.62 3.06
N GLY A 52 6.31 22.35 2.32
CA GLY A 52 7.61 21.85 1.87
C GLY A 52 7.48 21.00 0.61
N VAL A 53 8.62 20.47 0.13
CA VAL A 53 8.70 19.57 -1.03
C VAL A 53 9.37 18.26 -0.61
N PRO A 54 8.62 17.16 -0.43
CA PRO A 54 9.20 15.83 -0.27
C PRO A 54 9.87 15.36 -1.55
N ASP A 55 11.03 14.72 -1.43
CA ASP A 55 11.76 14.14 -2.56
C ASP A 55 11.14 12.80 -3.01
N TYR A 56 9.88 12.85 -3.47
CA TYR A 56 9.16 11.68 -3.97
C TYR A 56 9.97 10.91 -5.02
N GLY A 57 10.06 9.58 -4.85
CA GLY A 57 10.89 8.72 -5.68
C GLY A 57 12.38 8.74 -5.33
N GLY A 58 12.82 9.56 -4.38
CA GLY A 58 14.20 9.64 -3.88
C GLY A 58 14.30 9.40 -2.37
N TYR A 59 15.48 9.64 -1.81
CA TYR A 59 15.75 9.51 -0.38
C TYR A 59 16.86 10.48 0.06
N MET A 60 16.79 10.99 1.29
CA MET A 60 17.81 11.87 1.87
C MET A 60 18.50 11.16 3.05
N ILE A 61 19.84 11.17 3.10
CA ILE A 61 20.61 10.69 4.26
C ILE A 61 21.28 11.88 4.94
N GLY A 62 20.89 12.18 6.18
CA GLY A 62 21.39 13.33 6.93
C GLY A 62 21.77 13.01 8.37
N SER A 63 22.59 13.88 8.95
CA SER A 63 22.94 13.84 10.38
C SER A 63 21.91 14.63 11.20
N VAL A 64 21.43 14.05 12.28
CA VAL A 64 20.42 14.69 13.15
C VAL A 64 21.08 15.64 14.13
N VAL A 65 20.56 16.85 14.26
CA VAL A 65 20.99 17.86 15.23
C VAL A 65 19.81 18.32 16.06
N TYR A 66 19.94 18.27 17.40
CA TYR A 66 18.96 18.80 18.35
C TYR A 66 19.54 20.05 19.03
N PRO A 67 18.91 21.24 18.89
CA PRO A 67 19.52 22.49 19.36
C PRO A 67 19.24 22.72 20.86
N PRO A 68 20.27 22.93 21.71
CA PRO A 68 20.10 23.08 23.16
C PRO A 68 19.50 24.43 23.58
N LYS A 69 19.38 25.37 22.64
CA LYS A 69 18.59 26.61 22.75
C LYS A 69 17.67 26.67 21.54
N GLY A 70 16.42 27.07 21.72
CA GLY A 70 15.46 27.15 20.61
C GLY A 70 14.88 25.81 20.16
N ALA A 71 14.92 24.75 20.97
CA ALA A 71 14.35 23.43 20.66
C ALA A 71 12.86 23.45 20.22
N LEU A 72 12.11 24.48 20.59
CA LEU A 72 10.72 24.69 20.16
C LEU A 72 10.60 25.25 18.72
N GLY A 73 11.67 25.75 18.10
CA GLY A 73 11.67 26.30 16.73
C GLY A 73 10.85 27.57 16.49
N CYS A 74 10.25 28.17 17.54
CA CYS A 74 9.32 29.29 17.41
C CYS A 74 9.97 30.66 17.14
N GLN A 75 11.30 30.73 17.24
CA GLN A 75 12.10 31.94 17.01
C GLN A 75 13.20 31.61 16.01
N THR A 76 13.71 32.64 15.32
CA THR A 76 14.90 32.51 14.48
C THR A 76 16.11 32.08 15.32
N PHE A 77 16.99 31.27 14.74
CA PHE A 77 18.19 30.78 15.43
C PHE A 77 19.34 31.78 15.28
N ASP A 78 20.09 32.03 16.36
CA ASP A 78 21.20 32.99 16.39
C ASP A 78 22.36 32.54 15.46
N GLY A 79 22.67 33.37 14.45
CA GLY A 79 23.85 33.22 13.57
C GLY A 79 23.50 33.07 12.09
N ASP A 80 24.50 33.24 11.21
CA ASP A 80 24.34 32.94 9.78
C ASP A 80 24.35 31.43 9.56
N LYS A 81 23.16 30.88 9.27
CA LYS A 81 22.89 29.47 8.94
C LYS A 81 23.61 28.46 9.85
N PRO A 82 23.37 28.48 11.18
CA PRO A 82 24.11 27.68 12.16
C PRO A 82 23.99 26.16 11.97
N PHE A 83 22.96 25.67 11.27
CA PHE A 83 22.77 24.25 10.95
C PHE A 83 23.21 23.87 9.53
N LYS A 84 23.72 24.81 8.72
CA LYS A 84 24.34 24.46 7.44
C LYS A 84 25.50 23.50 7.68
N SER A 85 25.45 22.34 7.03
CA SER A 85 26.40 21.26 7.31
C SER A 85 27.85 21.67 7.03
N LYS A 86 28.74 21.17 7.88
CA LYS A 86 30.20 21.25 7.73
C LYS A 86 30.79 19.98 7.09
N ASN A 87 29.96 18.96 6.88
CA ASN A 87 30.30 17.66 6.31
C ASN A 87 29.56 17.47 4.97
N HIS A 88 29.91 16.44 4.19
CA HIS A 88 29.23 16.04 2.95
C HIS A 88 27.79 15.49 3.13
N ARG A 89 27.20 15.56 4.34
CA ARG A 89 25.82 15.09 4.62
C ARG A 89 24.93 16.28 4.97
N PRO A 90 23.69 16.37 4.45
CA PRO A 90 22.71 17.37 4.89
C PRO A 90 22.40 17.24 6.40
N THR A 91 22.05 18.36 7.03
CA THR A 91 21.64 18.41 8.44
C THR A 91 20.12 18.26 8.56
N VAL A 92 19.66 17.32 9.37
CA VAL A 92 18.25 17.20 9.78
C VAL A 92 18.08 17.82 11.17
N LEU A 93 17.21 18.81 11.30
CA LEU A 93 16.97 19.50 12.56
C LEU A 93 15.83 18.81 13.33
N LEU A 94 16.10 18.38 14.56
CA LEU A 94 15.12 17.79 15.46
C LEU A 94 14.60 18.85 16.44
N LEU A 95 13.28 19.04 16.49
CA LEU A 95 12.58 20.04 17.30
C LEU A 95 11.43 19.40 18.10
N ASP A 96 10.94 20.10 19.12
CA ASP A 96 9.80 19.68 19.95
C ASP A 96 8.48 20.34 19.49
N ARG A 97 7.33 19.64 19.62
CA ARG A 97 5.99 20.08 19.15
C ARG A 97 5.59 21.48 19.63
N GLY A 98 5.70 21.77 20.93
CA GLY A 98 5.47 23.12 21.49
C GLY A 98 4.11 23.74 21.15
N GLU A 99 4.01 25.07 21.27
CA GLU A 99 2.76 25.84 21.09
C GLU A 99 2.70 26.65 19.78
N CYS A 100 3.79 26.73 19.01
CA CYS A 100 3.86 27.50 17.77
C CYS A 100 3.66 26.64 16.51
N TYR A 101 3.16 27.26 15.44
CA TYR A 101 2.83 26.60 14.17
C TYR A 101 3.98 25.77 13.59
N PHE A 102 3.65 24.57 13.09
CA PHE A 102 4.62 23.64 12.51
C PHE A 102 5.35 24.24 11.30
N ALA A 103 4.62 24.93 10.40
CA ALA A 103 5.22 25.60 9.25
C ALA A 103 6.24 26.69 9.64
N LEU A 104 6.03 27.39 10.76
CA LEU A 104 6.99 28.38 11.28
C LEU A 104 8.28 27.71 11.76
N LYS A 105 8.20 26.53 12.37
CA LYS A 105 9.39 25.73 12.76
C LYS A 105 10.18 25.30 11.52
N ALA A 106 9.50 24.83 10.48
CA ALA A 106 10.11 24.43 9.22
C ALA A 106 10.82 25.62 8.55
N TRP A 107 10.15 26.78 8.45
CA TRP A 107 10.72 28.02 7.95
C TRP A 107 11.95 28.48 8.74
N ASN A 108 11.87 28.55 10.08
CA ASN A 108 12.99 28.93 10.93
C ASN A 108 14.17 27.94 10.82
N GLY A 109 13.90 26.65 10.65
CA GLY A 109 14.91 25.62 10.39
C GLY A 109 15.60 25.80 9.04
N GLU A 110 14.85 26.10 7.97
CA GLU A 110 15.38 26.36 6.63
C GLU A 110 16.24 27.63 6.58
N GLN A 111 15.77 28.72 7.19
CA GLN A 111 16.56 29.95 7.33
C GLN A 111 17.84 29.73 8.15
N ALA A 112 17.81 28.82 9.13
CA ALA A 112 18.99 28.40 9.89
C ALA A 112 19.88 27.37 9.16
N GLY A 113 19.53 26.96 7.93
CA GLY A 113 20.36 26.11 7.06
C GLY A 113 20.16 24.61 7.24
N ALA A 114 19.07 24.16 7.88
CA ALA A 114 18.68 22.75 7.88
C ALA A 114 18.16 22.32 6.50
N ALA A 115 18.31 21.03 6.17
CA ALA A 115 17.85 20.44 4.90
C ALA A 115 16.54 19.65 5.04
N ALA A 116 16.17 19.29 6.27
CA ALA A 116 14.89 18.70 6.63
C ALA A 116 14.59 18.99 8.12
N VAL A 117 13.32 18.97 8.52
CA VAL A 117 12.90 19.18 9.92
C VAL A 117 12.06 18.00 10.42
N LEU A 118 12.47 17.41 11.54
CA LEU A 118 11.67 16.45 12.29
C LEU A 118 11.13 17.13 13.55
N VAL A 119 9.84 17.01 13.79
CA VAL A 119 9.18 17.50 15.00
C VAL A 119 8.77 16.29 15.83
N ALA A 120 9.36 16.13 17.01
CA ALA A 120 8.97 15.15 18.00
C ALA A 120 7.70 15.58 18.72
N ASP A 121 6.74 14.68 18.83
CA ASP A 121 5.51 14.94 19.58
C ASP A 121 5.77 15.07 21.10
N SER A 122 4.83 15.72 21.81
CA SER A 122 4.75 15.76 23.27
C SER A 122 3.88 14.62 23.85
N VAL A 123 3.09 13.95 23.02
CA VAL A 123 2.21 12.82 23.36
C VAL A 123 2.42 11.70 22.33
N ASP A 124 2.47 10.44 22.78
CA ASP A 124 2.39 9.28 21.87
C ASP A 124 0.91 9.08 21.43
N GLU A 125 0.45 9.93 20.51
CA GLU A 125 -0.85 9.86 19.86
C GLU A 125 -0.70 9.43 18.38
N PRO A 126 -1.71 8.84 17.72
CA PRO A 126 -1.57 8.40 16.32
C PRO A 126 -1.25 9.58 15.41
N LEU A 127 -0.13 9.51 14.70
CA LEU A 127 0.43 10.61 13.91
C LEU A 127 -0.58 11.23 12.93
N ILE A 128 -0.91 12.51 13.14
CA ILE A 128 -1.81 13.29 12.27
C ILE A 128 -0.96 14.17 11.35
N THR A 129 -1.27 14.18 10.05
CA THR A 129 -0.65 15.13 9.11
C THR A 129 -1.15 16.54 9.40
N MET A 130 -0.25 17.39 9.91
CA MET A 130 -0.56 18.78 10.24
C MET A 130 -0.96 19.57 9.00
N ASP A 131 -2.12 20.25 9.06
CA ASP A 131 -2.54 21.18 8.02
C ASP A 131 -1.68 22.46 8.05
N SER A 132 -1.66 23.22 6.95
CA SER A 132 -1.06 24.56 6.96
C SER A 132 -1.94 25.49 7.81
N PRO A 133 -1.36 26.39 8.63
CA PRO A 133 -2.16 27.37 9.36
C PRO A 133 -2.95 28.21 8.35
N GLN A 134 -4.27 28.33 8.56
CA GLN A 134 -5.09 29.27 7.80
C GLN A 134 -4.71 30.69 8.20
N ASP A 135 -4.10 31.40 7.25
CA ASP A 135 -3.95 32.84 7.13
C ASP A 135 -3.93 33.61 8.46
N SER A 136 -2.86 33.43 9.26
CA SER A 136 -2.45 34.52 10.13
C SER A 136 -2.04 35.69 9.24
N SER A 137 -2.45 36.91 9.57
CA SER A 137 -2.26 38.11 8.74
C SER A 137 -0.80 38.62 8.69
N ASP A 138 0.16 37.73 8.91
CA ASP A 138 1.58 38.01 9.15
C ASP A 138 2.37 38.14 7.83
N ALA A 139 1.97 39.13 7.03
CA ALA A 139 2.74 39.93 6.06
C ALA A 139 3.70 39.31 5.01
N GLU A 140 4.16 38.06 5.14
CA GLU A 140 5.33 37.55 4.41
C GLU A 140 5.11 36.28 3.58
N GLY A 141 3.98 35.57 3.70
CA GLY A 141 3.71 34.38 2.87
C GLY A 141 4.77 33.27 3.00
N TYR A 142 5.30 33.05 4.20
CA TYR A 142 6.47 32.20 4.41
C TYR A 142 6.23 30.71 4.08
N VAL A 143 4.98 30.22 4.19
CA VAL A 143 4.63 28.82 3.93
C VAL A 143 4.92 28.40 2.48
N GLU A 144 4.67 29.29 1.51
CA GLU A 144 4.95 29.07 0.08
C GLU A 144 6.46 28.97 -0.23
N LYS A 145 7.28 29.51 0.66
CA LYS A 145 8.75 29.63 0.54
C LYS A 145 9.50 28.51 1.23
N ILE A 146 8.80 27.62 1.96
CA ILE A 146 9.42 26.43 2.57
C ILE A 146 9.74 25.44 1.44
N GLY A 147 11.02 25.25 1.16
CA GLY A 147 11.51 24.22 0.25
C GLY A 147 11.69 22.86 0.94
N ILE A 148 12.10 22.84 2.21
CA ILE A 148 12.55 21.60 2.86
C ILE A 148 11.41 20.65 3.27
N PRO A 149 11.61 19.33 3.18
CA PRO A 149 10.66 18.35 3.72
C PRO A 149 10.59 18.41 5.24
N SER A 150 9.40 18.19 5.79
CA SER A 150 9.18 18.16 7.23
C SER A 150 8.15 17.12 7.67
N ALA A 151 8.39 16.49 8.83
CA ALA A 151 7.57 15.38 9.32
C ALA A 151 7.42 15.37 10.85
N LEU A 152 6.22 15.00 11.31
CA LEU A 152 5.90 14.69 12.70
C LEU A 152 6.31 13.24 12.99
N ILE A 153 6.95 13.01 14.14
CA ILE A 153 7.38 11.69 14.62
C ILE A 153 6.90 11.43 16.04
N ASP A 154 6.69 10.16 16.37
CA ASP A 154 6.26 9.72 17.70
C ASP A 154 7.19 10.25 18.79
N ARG A 155 6.63 10.63 19.93
CA ARG A 155 7.40 11.13 21.07
C ARG A 155 8.46 10.12 21.50
N SER A 156 8.09 8.86 21.65
CA SER A 156 9.00 7.76 22.05
C SER A 156 10.20 7.60 21.10
N PHE A 157 10.01 7.77 19.78
CA PHE A 157 11.12 7.79 18.82
C PHE A 157 11.95 9.08 18.94
N GLY A 158 11.29 10.25 19.03
CA GLY A 158 11.95 11.54 19.20
C GLY A 158 12.82 11.63 20.45
N ASP A 159 12.33 11.12 21.59
CA ASP A 159 13.08 11.08 22.86
C ASP A 159 14.26 10.09 22.79
N SER A 160 14.13 8.99 22.03
CA SER A 160 15.24 8.06 21.76
C SER A 160 16.37 8.73 20.96
N LEU A 161 16.03 9.50 19.91
CA LEU A 161 17.01 10.29 19.15
C LEU A 161 17.71 11.34 20.04
N LYS A 162 16.94 12.02 20.91
CA LYS A 162 17.49 12.98 21.89
C LYS A 162 18.45 12.31 22.89
N GLU A 163 18.22 11.05 23.28
CA GLU A 163 19.11 10.34 24.20
C GLU A 163 20.47 9.98 23.57
N ALA A 164 20.47 9.48 22.33
CA ALA A 164 21.72 9.20 21.60
C ALA A 164 22.55 10.48 21.35
N LEU A 165 21.89 11.59 20.98
CA LEU A 165 22.56 12.88 20.83
C LEU A 165 23.14 13.41 22.17
N LYS A 166 22.49 13.14 23.31
CA LYS A 166 23.02 13.46 24.65
C LYS A 166 24.23 12.58 25.04
N LYS A 167 24.37 11.38 24.48
CA LYS A 167 25.56 10.52 24.64
C LYS A 167 26.74 10.96 23.77
N GLY A 168 26.52 11.89 22.83
CA GLY A 168 27.52 12.34 21.86
C GLY A 168 27.68 11.41 20.66
N GLU A 169 26.71 10.54 20.39
CA GLU A 169 26.71 9.61 19.26
C GLU A 169 26.29 10.33 17.96
N GLU A 170 26.98 10.09 16.84
CA GLU A 170 26.55 10.64 15.53
C GLU A 170 25.31 9.88 15.04
N VAL A 171 24.14 10.49 15.27
CA VAL A 171 22.86 9.96 14.78
C VAL A 171 22.71 10.32 13.30
N VAL A 172 22.69 9.30 12.44
CA VAL A 172 22.48 9.43 10.99
C VAL A 172 21.21 8.70 10.62
N ILE A 173 20.30 9.39 9.94
CA ILE A 173 19.03 8.83 9.47
C ILE A 173 18.93 8.89 7.95
N ARG A 174 18.09 8.02 7.41
CA ARG A 174 17.56 8.06 6.05
C ARG A 174 16.08 8.42 6.12
N LEU A 175 15.70 9.45 5.39
CA LEU A 175 14.31 9.73 4.99
C LEU A 175 14.12 9.11 3.60
N ASP A 176 13.16 8.22 3.40
CA ASP A 176 13.03 7.40 2.19
C ASP A 176 11.61 7.52 1.61
N TRP A 177 11.47 8.27 0.51
CA TRP A 177 10.19 8.56 -0.16
C TRP A 177 10.00 7.78 -1.47
N ARG A 178 10.77 6.69 -1.65
CA ARG A 178 10.70 5.83 -2.84
C ARG A 178 9.43 4.97 -2.89
N GLU A 179 8.90 4.59 -1.73
CA GLU A 179 7.69 3.76 -1.61
C GLU A 179 6.42 4.59 -1.28
N SER A 180 6.55 5.91 -1.05
CA SER A 180 5.43 6.83 -0.72
C SER A 180 4.42 6.98 -1.87
N MET A 181 4.87 6.81 -3.12
CA MET A 181 4.02 6.78 -4.32
C MET A 181 3.95 5.35 -4.87
N PRO A 182 2.81 4.65 -4.77
CA PRO A 182 2.70 3.28 -5.24
C PRO A 182 2.67 3.21 -6.77
N HIS A 183 3.21 2.13 -7.33
CA HIS A 183 3.27 1.87 -8.78
C HIS A 183 2.50 0.58 -9.15
N PRO A 184 1.14 0.59 -9.15
CA PRO A 184 0.35 -0.63 -9.35
C PRO A 184 0.42 -1.20 -10.77
N ASP A 185 0.59 -0.32 -11.77
CA ASP A 185 0.54 -0.61 -13.20
C ASP A 185 1.68 0.10 -13.96
N GLN A 186 1.79 -0.16 -15.27
CA GLN A 186 2.75 0.52 -16.18
C GLN A 186 2.36 1.97 -16.52
N ARG A 187 1.30 2.51 -15.93
CA ARG A 187 0.79 3.88 -16.17
C ARG A 187 0.36 4.49 -14.85
N VAL A 188 0.54 5.81 -14.73
CA VAL A 188 0.16 6.54 -13.51
C VAL A 188 -1.22 7.14 -13.66
N GLU A 189 -2.14 6.72 -12.80
CA GLU A 189 -3.46 7.36 -12.67
C GLU A 189 -3.32 8.51 -11.68
N TYR A 190 -3.80 9.70 -12.04
CA TYR A 190 -3.81 10.84 -11.12
C TYR A 190 -5.09 11.66 -11.20
N GLU A 191 -5.48 12.19 -10.06
CA GLU A 191 -6.71 12.94 -9.84
C GLU A 191 -6.40 14.32 -9.28
N LEU A 192 -7.12 15.34 -9.76
CA LEU A 192 -7.07 16.68 -9.19
C LEU A 192 -8.45 17.03 -8.61
N TRP A 193 -8.52 17.08 -7.29
CA TRP A 193 -9.66 17.58 -6.53
C TRP A 193 -9.53 19.09 -6.39
N THR A 194 -10.48 19.82 -6.97
CA THR A 194 -10.42 21.27 -7.18
C THR A 194 -11.80 21.90 -7.02
N ASN A 195 -11.89 23.24 -7.06
CA ASN A 195 -13.15 23.96 -7.23
C ASN A 195 -13.06 24.93 -8.42
N SER A 196 -14.19 25.26 -9.07
CA SER A 196 -14.23 26.27 -10.15
C SER A 196 -14.34 27.72 -9.65
N ASN A 197 -14.44 27.94 -8.32
CA ASN A 197 -14.38 29.26 -7.70
C ASN A 197 -13.02 29.92 -7.95
N ASP A 198 -13.00 31.18 -8.41
CA ASP A 198 -11.79 32.02 -8.54
C ASP A 198 -11.73 33.21 -7.56
N GLU A 199 -12.72 33.34 -6.67
CA GLU A 199 -12.78 34.28 -5.55
C GLU A 199 -12.64 33.54 -4.21
N CYS A 200 -11.38 33.26 -3.84
CA CYS A 200 -11.00 32.81 -2.49
C CYS A 200 -9.59 33.30 -2.07
N GLY A 201 -9.17 34.47 -2.60
CA GLY A 201 -7.86 35.04 -2.34
C GLY A 201 -6.71 34.19 -2.89
N ILE A 202 -5.57 34.21 -2.18
CA ILE A 202 -4.29 33.65 -2.64
C ILE A 202 -4.41 32.18 -3.05
N ARG A 203 -5.12 31.34 -2.29
CA ARG A 203 -5.24 29.90 -2.60
C ARG A 203 -5.95 29.62 -3.94
N CYS A 204 -6.89 30.48 -4.35
CA CYS A 204 -7.52 30.37 -5.68
C CYS A 204 -6.54 30.77 -6.79
N ASP A 205 -5.79 31.85 -6.59
CA ASP A 205 -4.78 32.29 -7.56
C ASP A 205 -3.60 31.29 -7.65
N GLU A 206 -3.18 30.66 -6.53
CA GLU A 206 -2.25 29.52 -6.50
C GLU A 206 -2.75 28.32 -7.32
N GLN A 207 -3.98 27.86 -7.04
CA GLN A 207 -4.62 26.73 -7.75
C GLN A 207 -4.64 26.98 -9.26
N MET A 208 -5.00 28.20 -9.68
CA MET A 208 -5.04 28.56 -11.11
C MET A 208 -3.66 28.78 -11.72
N ASN A 209 -2.68 29.26 -10.96
CA ASN A 209 -1.28 29.32 -11.39
C ASN A 209 -0.70 27.91 -11.59
N PHE A 210 -0.99 26.96 -10.70
CA PHE A 210 -0.64 25.55 -10.87
C PHE A 210 -1.26 24.97 -12.15
N ILE A 211 -2.58 25.10 -12.33
CA ILE A 211 -3.28 24.58 -13.52
C ILE A 211 -2.68 25.17 -14.81
N ARG A 212 -2.41 26.48 -14.85
CA ARG A 212 -1.78 27.16 -16.00
C ARG A 212 -0.37 26.65 -16.29
N ASN A 213 0.45 26.43 -15.26
CA ASN A 213 1.86 26.03 -15.40
C ASN A 213 2.04 24.53 -15.65
N PHE A 214 1.15 23.68 -15.12
CA PHE A 214 1.22 22.23 -15.27
C PHE A 214 0.58 21.71 -16.57
N LYS A 215 -0.41 22.44 -17.12
CA LYS A 215 -1.11 22.14 -18.39
C LYS A 215 -0.23 21.54 -19.49
N GLY A 216 0.91 22.15 -19.80
CA GLY A 216 1.80 21.66 -20.87
C GLY A 216 2.40 20.27 -20.59
N HIS A 217 2.75 19.99 -19.33
CA HIS A 217 3.33 18.73 -18.90
C HIS A 217 2.25 17.63 -18.85
N ALA A 218 1.07 17.95 -18.33
CA ALA A 218 -0.11 17.07 -18.38
C ALA A 218 -0.49 16.70 -19.82
N GLN A 219 -0.53 17.68 -20.73
CA GLN A 219 -0.81 17.42 -22.15
C GLN A 219 0.22 16.49 -22.81
N ILE A 220 1.50 16.55 -22.45
CA ILE A 220 2.52 15.62 -22.96
C ILE A 220 2.34 14.21 -22.38
N LEU A 221 2.12 14.11 -21.06
CA LEU A 221 1.92 12.84 -20.36
C LEU A 221 0.66 12.09 -20.83
N GLU A 222 -0.46 12.79 -21.02
CA GLU A 222 -1.72 12.21 -21.51
C GLU A 222 -1.64 11.83 -23.00
N ARG A 223 -1.06 12.70 -23.86
CA ARG A 223 -0.92 12.40 -25.30
C ARG A 223 0.06 11.26 -25.58
N GLY A 224 1.06 11.06 -24.72
CA GLY A 224 1.95 9.90 -24.76
C GLY A 224 1.31 8.60 -24.25
N GLY A 225 0.11 8.66 -23.66
CA GLY A 225 -0.57 7.50 -23.07
C GLY A 225 0.04 6.97 -21.77
N TYR A 226 1.01 7.70 -21.19
CA TYR A 226 1.73 7.32 -19.98
C TYR A 226 0.90 7.46 -18.70
N THR A 227 -0.11 8.34 -18.72
CA THR A 227 -0.93 8.66 -17.55
C THR A 227 -2.42 8.62 -17.85
N LEU A 228 -3.24 8.48 -16.80
CA LEU A 228 -4.68 8.67 -16.87
C LEU A 228 -5.11 9.76 -15.89
N PHE A 229 -5.49 10.93 -16.42
CA PHE A 229 -5.98 12.03 -15.61
C PHE A 229 -7.51 12.01 -15.42
N THR A 230 -8.00 12.31 -14.20
CA THR A 230 -9.42 12.59 -13.93
C THR A 230 -9.60 13.78 -12.97
N PRO A 231 -10.31 14.86 -13.35
CA PRO A 231 -10.63 15.96 -12.45
C PRO A 231 -11.83 15.61 -11.56
N HIS A 232 -11.84 16.13 -10.34
CA HIS A 232 -12.87 15.90 -9.33
C HIS A 232 -13.20 17.18 -8.57
N TYR A 233 -14.42 17.26 -8.03
CA TYR A 233 -14.94 18.45 -7.36
C TYR A 233 -15.72 18.04 -6.11
N ILE A 234 -15.40 18.67 -4.98
CA ILE A 234 -16.15 18.45 -3.72
C ILE A 234 -17.58 18.98 -3.89
N THR A 235 -18.56 18.20 -3.42
CA THR A 235 -19.94 18.66 -3.28
C THR A 235 -20.50 18.27 -1.92
N TRP A 236 -20.88 19.28 -1.14
CA TRP A 236 -21.51 19.11 0.17
C TRP A 236 -22.99 18.73 0.01
N TYR A 237 -23.64 18.35 1.10
CA TYR A 237 -25.08 18.11 1.13
C TYR A 237 -25.74 18.96 2.23
N CYS A 238 -26.96 19.44 1.95
CA CYS A 238 -27.77 20.19 2.90
C CYS A 238 -28.56 19.21 3.78
N PRO A 239 -28.50 19.30 5.12
CA PRO A 239 -29.26 18.41 6.00
C PRO A 239 -30.77 18.58 5.80
N GLN A 240 -31.52 17.49 5.87
CA GLN A 240 -32.95 17.43 5.55
C GLN A 240 -33.85 18.46 6.28
N VAL A 241 -33.42 18.93 7.46
CA VAL A 241 -34.12 19.98 8.23
C VAL A 241 -34.05 21.35 7.54
N PHE A 242 -32.96 21.63 6.81
CA PHE A 242 -32.64 22.94 6.22
C PHE A 242 -32.93 23.04 4.72
N ILE A 243 -33.40 21.98 4.05
CA ILE A 243 -33.72 21.98 2.60
C ILE A 243 -34.69 23.11 2.19
N LYS A 244 -35.50 23.61 3.13
CA LYS A 244 -36.43 24.73 2.91
C LYS A 244 -35.87 26.11 3.25
N SER A 245 -34.67 26.23 3.83
CA SER A 245 -34.04 27.53 4.09
C SER A 245 -33.54 28.16 2.80
N ASP A 246 -33.49 29.49 2.73
CA ASP A 246 -33.05 30.18 1.52
C ASP A 246 -31.54 30.09 1.31
N GLN A 247 -30.76 29.94 2.39
CA GLN A 247 -29.33 29.63 2.35
C GLN A 247 -29.04 28.27 1.67
N CYS A 248 -29.88 27.26 1.91
CA CYS A 248 -29.76 25.97 1.24
C CYS A 248 -30.15 26.07 -0.26
N LYS A 249 -31.08 26.95 -0.62
CA LYS A 249 -31.49 27.18 -2.02
C LYS A 249 -30.47 28.00 -2.83
N SER A 250 -29.68 28.88 -2.20
CA SER A 250 -28.61 29.61 -2.89
C SER A 250 -27.37 28.73 -3.09
N GLN A 251 -27.05 27.85 -2.13
CA GLN A 251 -25.83 27.05 -2.16
C GLN A 251 -25.95 25.71 -2.90
N CYS A 252 -27.17 25.20 -3.13
CA CYS A 252 -27.38 23.82 -3.58
C CYS A 252 -28.28 23.67 -4.82
N ILE A 253 -28.05 22.60 -5.56
CA ILE A 253 -28.92 22.08 -6.64
C ILE A 253 -29.55 20.73 -6.25
N ASN A 254 -30.38 20.16 -7.14
CA ASN A 254 -31.10 18.90 -6.93
C ASN A 254 -31.76 18.80 -5.53
N HIS A 255 -32.45 19.86 -5.09
CA HIS A 255 -33.16 19.94 -3.80
C HIS A 255 -32.27 19.72 -2.56
N GLY A 256 -31.03 20.25 -2.57
CA GLY A 256 -30.12 20.22 -1.42
C GLY A 256 -29.17 19.02 -1.38
N ARG A 257 -29.15 18.19 -2.42
CA ARG A 257 -28.29 16.99 -2.50
C ARG A 257 -26.82 17.33 -2.79
N TYR A 258 -26.57 18.35 -3.61
CA TYR A 258 -25.24 18.79 -4.03
C TYR A 258 -25.12 20.30 -3.84
N CYS A 259 -24.14 20.72 -3.05
CA CYS A 259 -23.92 22.11 -2.65
C CYS A 259 -22.45 22.50 -2.75
N ALA A 260 -22.16 23.78 -2.93
CA ALA A 260 -20.84 24.36 -2.73
C ALA A 260 -20.92 25.55 -1.75
N PRO A 261 -19.82 25.89 -1.05
CA PRO A 261 -19.74 27.13 -0.30
C PRO A 261 -19.96 28.33 -1.21
N ASP A 262 -20.48 29.39 -0.64
CA ASP A 262 -20.76 30.64 -1.33
C ASP A 262 -19.45 31.43 -1.60
N PRO A 263 -19.15 31.86 -2.85
CA PRO A 263 -17.89 32.54 -3.20
C PRO A 263 -17.64 33.86 -2.45
N GLU A 264 -18.59 34.80 -2.53
CA GLU A 264 -18.46 36.17 -2.02
C GLU A 264 -18.82 36.24 -0.50
N MET A 265 -19.42 35.18 0.04
CA MET A 265 -19.87 34.99 1.43
C MET A 265 -21.03 35.90 1.88
N ASP A 266 -21.67 36.61 0.96
CA ASP A 266 -22.83 37.47 1.19
C ASP A 266 -24.11 36.89 0.56
N PHE A 267 -24.90 36.20 1.38
CA PHE A 267 -26.10 35.47 0.94
C PHE A 267 -27.25 36.38 0.43
N GLY A 268 -27.11 36.98 -0.74
CA GLY A 268 -28.12 37.84 -1.36
C GLY A 268 -27.68 38.60 -2.62
N GLU A 269 -26.40 38.95 -2.75
CA GLU A 269 -25.83 39.56 -3.97
C GLU A 269 -24.83 38.58 -4.62
N GLY A 270 -23.94 39.05 -5.50
CA GLY A 270 -22.87 38.23 -6.07
C GLY A 270 -23.29 37.00 -6.89
N TYR A 271 -22.36 36.02 -6.95
CA TYR A 271 -22.55 34.66 -7.45
C TYR A 271 -22.85 33.69 -6.30
N GLN A 272 -23.78 32.77 -6.51
CA GLN A 272 -24.24 31.89 -5.42
C GLN A 272 -23.54 30.52 -5.46
N GLY A 273 -23.42 29.85 -4.31
CA GLY A 273 -22.78 28.53 -4.23
C GLY A 273 -23.31 27.49 -5.24
N LYS A 274 -24.60 27.53 -5.60
CA LYS A 274 -25.17 26.66 -6.65
C LYS A 274 -24.49 26.86 -8.02
N ASP A 275 -24.10 28.08 -8.37
CA ASP A 275 -23.55 28.45 -9.69
C ASP A 275 -22.13 27.86 -9.85
N VAL A 276 -21.44 27.69 -8.72
CA VAL A 276 -20.20 26.90 -8.62
C VAL A 276 -20.46 25.42 -8.89
N VAL A 277 -21.50 24.82 -8.31
CA VAL A 277 -21.89 23.41 -8.59
C VAL A 277 -22.27 23.23 -10.08
N TYR A 278 -22.94 24.21 -10.68
CA TYR A 278 -23.30 24.23 -12.10
C TYR A 278 -22.07 24.15 -13.04
N GLU A 279 -20.99 24.89 -12.74
CA GLU A 279 -19.75 24.84 -13.54
C GLU A 279 -18.89 23.62 -13.19
N ASN A 280 -18.82 23.18 -11.93
CA ASN A 280 -18.18 21.93 -11.54
C ASN A 280 -18.77 20.73 -12.32
N LEU A 281 -20.10 20.64 -12.39
CA LEU A 281 -20.83 19.66 -13.21
C LEU A 281 -20.51 19.79 -14.71
N ARG A 282 -20.36 21.02 -15.22
CA ARG A 282 -20.00 21.30 -16.62
C ARG A 282 -18.59 20.81 -16.93
N GLN A 283 -17.62 21.09 -16.07
CA GLN A 283 -16.21 20.70 -16.24
C GLN A 283 -16.01 19.18 -16.15
N LEU A 284 -16.72 18.50 -15.24
CA LEU A 284 -16.78 17.04 -15.21
C LEU A 284 -17.33 16.45 -16.52
N CYS A 285 -18.40 17.04 -17.07
CA CYS A 285 -18.96 16.59 -18.34
C CYS A 285 -18.09 16.92 -19.57
N VAL A 286 -17.36 18.05 -19.56
CA VAL A 286 -16.32 18.34 -20.56
C VAL A 286 -15.26 17.24 -20.56
N HIS A 287 -14.74 16.85 -19.38
CA HIS A 287 -13.75 15.77 -19.29
C HIS A 287 -14.32 14.42 -19.74
N ARG A 288 -15.49 14.02 -19.25
CA ARG A 288 -16.12 12.72 -19.62
C ARG A 288 -16.34 12.61 -21.14
N VAL A 289 -16.82 13.67 -21.80
CA VAL A 289 -17.03 13.70 -23.27
C VAL A 289 -15.71 13.79 -24.06
N ALA A 290 -14.69 14.47 -23.53
CA ALA A 290 -13.34 14.48 -24.11
C ALA A 290 -12.66 13.10 -23.98
N LYS A 291 -12.89 12.39 -22.87
CA LYS A 291 -12.41 11.03 -22.60
C LYS A 291 -13.05 9.98 -23.50
N GLU A 292 -14.36 10.08 -23.81
CA GLU A 292 -15.00 9.29 -24.89
C GLU A 292 -14.29 9.45 -26.25
N SER A 293 -13.65 10.59 -26.47
CA SER A 293 -13.03 10.97 -27.74
C SER A 293 -11.50 10.75 -27.77
N ASN A 294 -10.93 10.09 -26.74
CA ASN A 294 -9.49 9.94 -26.52
C ASN A 294 -8.73 11.28 -26.53
N ARG A 295 -9.31 12.34 -25.95
CA ARG A 295 -8.77 13.70 -25.87
C ARG A 295 -8.93 14.34 -24.48
N SER A 296 -8.82 13.54 -23.41
CA SER A 296 -9.02 13.98 -22.01
C SER A 296 -8.24 15.26 -21.66
N TRP A 297 -7.05 15.43 -22.22
CA TRP A 297 -6.17 16.59 -22.01
C TRP A 297 -6.78 17.94 -22.43
N VAL A 298 -7.85 17.95 -23.24
CA VAL A 298 -8.58 19.17 -23.64
C VAL A 298 -9.34 19.78 -22.46
N TRP A 299 -9.56 19.05 -21.36
CA TRP A 299 -10.03 19.64 -20.11
C TRP A 299 -9.06 20.72 -19.59
N TRP A 300 -7.74 20.54 -19.71
CA TRP A 300 -6.76 21.56 -19.34
C TRP A 300 -6.84 22.80 -20.24
N ASP A 301 -7.23 22.64 -21.51
CA ASP A 301 -7.52 23.77 -22.39
C ASP A 301 -8.79 24.49 -21.95
N TYR A 302 -9.87 23.75 -21.67
CA TYR A 302 -11.13 24.34 -21.22
C TYR A 302 -10.97 25.11 -19.91
N VAL A 303 -10.36 24.54 -18.88
CA VAL A 303 -10.29 25.19 -17.56
C VAL A 303 -9.36 26.41 -17.55
N THR A 304 -8.25 26.41 -18.31
CA THR A 304 -7.44 27.64 -18.44
C THR A 304 -8.20 28.74 -19.17
N ASP A 305 -8.86 28.41 -20.27
CA ASP A 305 -9.53 29.42 -21.11
C ASP A 305 -10.85 29.88 -20.48
N PHE A 306 -11.54 29.04 -19.71
CA PHE A 306 -12.69 29.42 -18.91
C PHE A 306 -12.30 30.42 -17.83
N HIS A 307 -11.32 30.12 -16.98
CA HIS A 307 -10.88 31.07 -15.94
C HIS A 307 -10.36 32.40 -16.52
N ILE A 308 -9.65 32.37 -17.66
CA ILE A 308 -9.14 33.58 -18.33
C ILE A 308 -10.27 34.43 -18.96
N ARG A 309 -11.41 33.84 -19.36
CA ARG A 309 -12.48 34.55 -20.08
C ARG A 309 -13.77 34.75 -19.28
N CYS A 310 -13.97 34.00 -18.19
CA CYS A 310 -15.25 33.87 -17.49
C CYS A 310 -15.10 34.03 -15.97
N SER A 311 -14.16 34.86 -15.51
CA SER A 311 -13.90 35.14 -14.10
C SER A 311 -15.11 35.77 -13.38
N MET A 312 -15.32 35.44 -12.10
CA MET A 312 -16.29 36.14 -11.25
C MET A 312 -15.88 37.59 -10.98
N LYS A 313 -14.56 37.86 -10.92
CA LYS A 313 -13.98 39.20 -10.73
C LYS A 313 -14.35 40.17 -11.86
N GLU A 314 -14.57 39.66 -13.08
CA GLU A 314 -15.09 40.43 -14.23
C GLU A 314 -16.63 40.42 -14.37
N LYS A 315 -17.33 39.71 -13.48
CA LYS A 315 -18.77 39.37 -13.56
C LYS A 315 -19.17 38.70 -14.88
N ARG A 316 -18.31 37.77 -15.35
CA ARG A 316 -18.47 37.00 -16.61
C ARG A 316 -18.60 35.50 -16.43
N TYR A 317 -18.73 35.04 -15.19
CA TYR A 317 -18.96 33.64 -14.84
C TYR A 317 -20.39 33.24 -15.21
N SER A 318 -20.60 32.82 -16.46
CA SER A 318 -21.92 32.53 -17.00
C SER A 318 -21.93 31.31 -17.93
N LYS A 319 -23.12 30.72 -18.08
CA LYS A 319 -23.36 29.62 -19.01
C LYS A 319 -22.97 29.98 -20.45
N ASP A 320 -23.26 31.21 -20.88
CA ASP A 320 -22.97 31.63 -22.26
C ASP A 320 -21.47 31.78 -22.50
N CYS A 321 -20.73 32.29 -21.50
CA CYS A 321 -19.27 32.35 -21.54
C CYS A 321 -18.65 30.94 -21.60
N ALA A 322 -19.16 30.00 -20.80
CA ALA A 322 -18.77 28.59 -20.87
C ALA A 322 -19.06 27.96 -22.25
N GLU A 323 -20.24 28.22 -22.83
CA GLU A 323 -20.58 27.74 -24.18
C GLU A 323 -19.68 28.35 -25.26
N ASP A 324 -19.24 29.61 -25.15
CA ASP A 324 -18.28 30.22 -26.08
C ASP A 324 -16.84 29.67 -25.95
N VAL A 325 -16.39 29.35 -24.74
CA VAL A 325 -15.13 28.62 -24.53
C VAL A 325 -15.20 27.24 -25.21
N MET A 326 -16.29 26.48 -24.99
CA MET A 326 -16.50 25.18 -25.64
C MET A 326 -16.53 25.27 -27.18
N LYS A 327 -17.15 26.31 -27.76
CA LYS A 327 -17.12 26.58 -29.21
C LYS A 327 -15.69 26.78 -29.70
N SER A 328 -14.90 27.60 -29.00
CA SER A 328 -13.52 27.92 -29.41
C SER A 328 -12.55 26.73 -29.33
N LEU A 329 -12.87 25.70 -28.54
CA LEU A 329 -12.12 24.45 -28.44
C LEU A 329 -12.71 23.31 -29.30
N GLY A 330 -13.79 23.56 -30.05
CA GLY A 330 -14.43 22.57 -30.93
C GLY A 330 -15.13 21.43 -30.18
N LEU A 331 -15.59 21.66 -28.95
CA LEU A 331 -16.22 20.63 -28.11
C LEU A 331 -17.70 20.43 -28.48
N PRO A 332 -18.21 19.18 -28.49
CA PRO A 332 -19.59 18.87 -28.88
C PRO A 332 -20.58 19.19 -27.75
N ILE A 333 -21.01 20.44 -27.68
CA ILE A 333 -21.86 21.02 -26.62
C ILE A 333 -23.09 20.15 -26.29
N GLU A 334 -23.76 19.59 -27.30
CA GLU A 334 -24.97 18.78 -27.08
C GLU A 334 -24.70 17.45 -26.36
N LYS A 335 -23.51 16.85 -26.51
CA LYS A 335 -23.09 15.71 -25.66
C LYS A 335 -22.88 16.15 -24.21
N ILE A 336 -22.31 17.34 -24.01
CA ILE A 336 -21.99 17.87 -22.67
C ILE A 336 -23.28 18.23 -21.94
N LYS A 337 -24.23 18.92 -22.60
CA LYS A 337 -25.59 19.16 -22.08
C LYS A 337 -26.31 17.86 -21.71
N LYS A 338 -26.23 16.83 -22.57
CA LYS A 338 -26.78 15.49 -22.28
C LYS A 338 -26.13 14.82 -21.06
N CYS A 339 -24.84 15.02 -20.84
CA CYS A 339 -24.12 14.52 -19.65
C CYS A 339 -24.54 15.25 -18.36
N MET A 340 -24.73 16.58 -18.42
CA MET A 340 -25.15 17.36 -17.25
C MET A 340 -26.57 16.96 -16.79
N GLY A 341 -27.46 16.63 -17.72
CA GLY A 341 -28.84 16.26 -17.43
C GLY A 341 -29.70 17.46 -17.01
N ASP A 342 -30.67 17.22 -16.12
CA ASP A 342 -31.43 18.28 -15.44
C ASP A 342 -30.90 18.47 -14.01
N PRO A 343 -30.26 19.61 -13.70
CA PRO A 343 -29.71 19.90 -12.37
C PRO A 343 -30.74 20.42 -11.35
N GLU A 344 -31.94 20.85 -11.77
CA GLU A 344 -32.99 21.31 -10.85
C GLU A 344 -33.96 20.18 -10.46
N ALA A 345 -34.02 19.10 -11.24
CA ALA A 345 -34.82 17.92 -10.94
C ALA A 345 -34.48 17.29 -9.57
N ASP A 346 -35.50 16.85 -8.82
CA ASP A 346 -35.33 16.09 -7.56
C ASP A 346 -34.97 14.60 -7.81
N VAL A 347 -33.89 14.39 -8.57
CA VAL A 347 -33.37 13.09 -8.99
C VAL A 347 -31.88 13.02 -8.67
N GLU A 348 -31.34 11.83 -8.43
CA GLU A 348 -29.91 11.65 -8.25
C GLU A 348 -29.15 11.84 -9.58
N ASN A 349 -28.40 12.94 -9.71
CA ASN A 349 -27.47 13.11 -10.83
C ASN A 349 -26.31 12.10 -10.72
N GLU A 350 -26.15 11.23 -11.73
CA GLU A 350 -25.10 10.18 -11.75
C GLU A 350 -23.68 10.75 -11.69
N VAL A 351 -23.44 11.94 -12.23
CA VAL A 351 -22.13 12.61 -12.20
C VAL A 351 -21.77 12.94 -10.75
N LEU A 352 -22.56 13.80 -10.11
CA LEU A 352 -22.27 14.35 -8.77
C LEU A 352 -22.39 13.30 -7.66
N LYS A 353 -23.26 12.30 -7.83
CA LYS A 353 -23.29 11.12 -6.93
C LYS A 353 -21.96 10.35 -6.96
N THR A 354 -21.34 10.22 -8.13
CA THR A 354 -20.02 9.57 -8.25
C THR A 354 -18.95 10.38 -7.51
N GLU A 355 -18.99 11.71 -7.61
CA GLU A 355 -18.06 12.58 -6.88
C GLU A 355 -18.20 12.40 -5.36
N GLN A 356 -19.43 12.44 -4.81
CA GLN A 356 -19.66 12.19 -3.37
C GLN A 356 -19.25 10.78 -2.93
N GLU A 357 -19.47 9.75 -3.76
CA GLU A 357 -19.05 8.37 -3.49
C GLU A 357 -17.52 8.15 -3.54
N LEU A 358 -16.78 9.03 -4.23
CA LEU A 358 -15.31 9.03 -4.34
C LEU A 358 -14.63 9.93 -3.29
N GLN A 359 -15.28 11.03 -2.90
CA GLN A 359 -14.77 11.97 -1.91
C GLN A 359 -14.54 11.28 -0.56
N ILE A 360 -15.54 10.53 -0.08
CA ILE A 360 -15.57 9.83 1.22
C ILE A 360 -14.41 8.82 1.41
N GLY A 361 -13.70 8.46 0.33
CA GLY A 361 -12.47 7.68 0.41
C GLY A 361 -12.67 6.17 0.56
N ARG A 362 -11.76 5.38 -0.01
CA ARG A 362 -11.75 3.91 0.09
C ARG A 362 -10.31 3.39 0.20
N GLY A 363 -10.02 2.61 1.25
CA GLY A 363 -8.68 2.05 1.47
C GLY A 363 -7.64 3.11 1.86
N SER A 364 -6.46 3.06 1.22
CA SER A 364 -5.32 3.96 1.45
C SER A 364 -5.56 5.43 1.06
N ARG A 365 -6.59 5.69 0.26
CA ARG A 365 -6.89 7.00 -0.36
C ARG A 365 -7.14 8.14 0.62
N GLY A 366 -7.64 7.84 1.82
CA GLY A 366 -8.22 8.84 2.71
C GLY A 366 -9.51 9.48 2.16
N ASP A 367 -10.17 10.27 3.00
CA ASP A 367 -11.24 11.19 2.60
C ASP A 367 -10.62 12.47 2.00
N VAL A 368 -11.30 13.13 1.07
CA VAL A 368 -10.86 14.41 0.49
C VAL A 368 -11.66 15.55 1.11
N THR A 369 -11.09 16.13 2.18
CA THR A 369 -11.69 17.21 2.97
C THR A 369 -11.06 18.58 2.74
N ILE A 370 -9.93 18.65 2.03
CA ILE A 370 -9.14 19.87 1.78
C ILE A 370 -9.05 20.10 0.26
N LEU A 371 -9.05 21.38 -0.15
CA LEU A 371 -8.83 21.78 -1.55
C LEU A 371 -7.73 22.85 -1.65
N PRO A 372 -7.01 22.88 -2.79
CA PRO A 372 -6.90 21.80 -3.78
C PRO A 372 -6.18 20.56 -3.23
N THR A 373 -6.56 19.36 -3.68
CA THR A 373 -5.90 18.08 -3.33
C THR A 373 -5.56 17.31 -4.61
N LEU A 374 -4.34 16.79 -4.70
CA LEU A 374 -3.92 15.89 -5.78
C LEU A 374 -3.82 14.45 -5.24
N VAL A 375 -4.24 13.46 -6.00
CA VAL A 375 -4.11 12.03 -5.67
C VAL A 375 -3.37 11.34 -6.82
N ILE A 376 -2.36 10.52 -6.51
CA ILE A 376 -1.56 9.78 -7.49
C ILE A 376 -1.61 8.30 -7.10
N ASN A 377 -2.00 7.43 -8.03
CA ASN A 377 -2.13 5.98 -7.83
C ASN A 377 -2.85 5.58 -6.52
N ASN A 378 -3.94 6.30 -6.19
CA ASN A 378 -4.77 6.12 -4.99
C ASN A 378 -4.07 6.45 -3.63
N VAL A 379 -3.09 7.37 -3.64
CA VAL A 379 -2.48 8.02 -2.46
C VAL A 379 -2.50 9.55 -2.63
N GLN A 380 -2.79 10.29 -1.56
CA GLN A 380 -2.83 11.76 -1.61
C GLN A 380 -1.41 12.34 -1.68
N TYR A 381 -1.13 13.16 -2.69
CA TYR A 381 0.11 13.95 -2.76
C TYR A 381 0.09 15.05 -1.70
N ARG A 382 1.15 15.11 -0.88
CA ARG A 382 1.37 16.14 0.15
C ARG A 382 2.59 17.00 -0.20
N GLY A 383 2.47 18.31 0.01
CA GLY A 383 3.49 19.30 -0.37
C GLY A 383 2.97 20.34 -1.35
N LYS A 384 3.84 21.29 -1.70
CA LYS A 384 3.50 22.46 -2.54
C LYS A 384 2.98 22.08 -3.93
N LEU A 385 1.96 22.76 -4.45
CA LEU A 385 1.47 22.61 -5.84
C LEU A 385 2.34 23.36 -6.85
N GLU A 386 3.63 23.02 -6.89
CA GLU A 386 4.57 23.56 -7.86
C GLU A 386 4.75 22.61 -9.06
N ARG A 387 4.98 23.17 -10.25
CA ARG A 387 5.10 22.44 -11.52
C ARG A 387 6.09 21.27 -11.45
N THR A 388 7.27 21.54 -10.89
CA THR A 388 8.39 20.59 -10.73
C THR A 388 8.10 19.56 -9.65
N ALA A 389 7.63 19.98 -8.47
CA ALA A 389 7.31 19.10 -7.34
C ALA A 389 6.21 18.08 -7.69
N VAL A 390 5.11 18.53 -8.30
CA VAL A 390 4.02 17.66 -8.74
C VAL A 390 4.47 16.74 -9.87
N LEU A 391 5.26 17.25 -10.83
CA LEU A 391 5.80 16.40 -11.91
C LEU A 391 6.74 15.32 -11.35
N LYS A 392 7.62 15.65 -10.39
CA LYS A 392 8.47 14.68 -9.69
C LYS A 392 7.65 13.59 -8.99
N ALA A 393 6.55 13.95 -8.33
CA ALA A 393 5.66 12.98 -7.71
C ALA A 393 4.89 12.09 -8.71
N VAL A 394 4.42 12.64 -9.83
CA VAL A 394 3.82 11.86 -10.93
C VAL A 394 4.85 10.92 -11.57
N CYS A 395 6.08 11.39 -11.76
CA CYS A 395 7.21 10.57 -12.21
C CYS A 395 7.53 9.44 -11.20
N ALA A 396 7.51 9.74 -9.89
CA ALA A 396 7.76 8.75 -8.84
C ALA A 396 6.76 7.58 -8.85
N GLY A 397 5.51 7.82 -9.26
CA GLY A 397 4.47 6.79 -9.40
C GLY A 397 4.65 5.80 -10.56
N PHE A 398 5.56 6.05 -11.51
CA PHE A 398 5.97 5.04 -12.49
C PHE A 398 6.85 3.98 -11.81
N LYS A 399 6.95 2.79 -12.40
CA LYS A 399 7.98 1.84 -11.98
C LYS A 399 9.35 2.28 -12.53
N GLU A 400 10.42 2.07 -11.77
CA GLU A 400 11.80 2.21 -12.25
C GLU A 400 11.96 1.58 -13.65
N THR A 401 12.65 2.30 -14.55
CA THR A 401 12.86 1.98 -15.97
C THR A 401 11.62 2.01 -16.88
N THR A 402 10.45 2.40 -16.37
CA THR A 402 9.24 2.67 -17.19
C THR A 402 8.95 4.18 -17.31
N ASP A 403 9.86 5.00 -16.82
CA ASP A 403 9.72 6.45 -16.70
C ASP A 403 9.70 7.14 -18.09
N PRO A 404 8.70 7.99 -18.39
CA PRO A 404 8.59 8.64 -19.69
C PRO A 404 9.69 9.72 -19.88
N PRO A 405 10.07 10.09 -21.12
CA PRO A 405 11.17 11.04 -21.37
C PRO A 405 11.04 12.41 -20.70
N ILE A 406 9.81 12.85 -20.38
CA ILE A 406 9.55 14.09 -19.63
C ILE A 406 10.06 14.03 -18.18
N CYS A 407 10.15 12.84 -17.59
CA CYS A 407 10.76 12.58 -16.28
C CYS A 407 12.29 12.54 -16.32
N LEU A 408 12.87 12.51 -17.52
CA LEU A 408 14.31 12.59 -17.80
C LEU A 408 14.63 13.93 -18.49
N SER A 409 14.12 15.00 -17.90
CA SER A 409 14.41 16.37 -18.30
C SER A 409 15.24 17.06 -17.20
N GLY A 410 16.19 17.91 -17.60
CA GLY A 410 17.10 18.61 -16.68
C GLY A 410 16.41 19.56 -15.67
N ASP A 411 15.11 19.82 -15.85
CA ASP A 411 14.23 20.49 -14.88
C ASP A 411 13.93 19.63 -13.64
N LEU A 412 14.16 18.31 -13.70
CA LEU A 412 13.83 17.30 -12.68
C LEU A 412 15.02 16.46 -12.23
N GLU A 413 16.10 16.42 -13.02
CA GLU A 413 17.31 15.67 -12.72
C GLU A 413 17.94 16.15 -11.40
N THR A 414 18.46 15.21 -10.61
CA THR A 414 19.36 15.56 -9.52
C THR A 414 20.67 16.14 -10.06
N ASN A 415 21.49 16.71 -9.19
CA ASN A 415 22.84 17.19 -9.54
C ASN A 415 23.92 16.31 -8.88
N GLU A 416 23.64 15.02 -8.64
CA GLU A 416 24.52 14.13 -7.89
C GLU A 416 25.76 13.71 -8.69
N CYS A 417 25.71 13.74 -10.03
CA CYS A 417 26.88 13.47 -10.87
C CYS A 417 27.90 14.63 -10.84
N LEU A 418 27.53 15.84 -10.39
CA LEU A 418 28.48 16.96 -10.28
C LEU A 418 29.56 16.71 -9.21
N GLU A 419 29.21 16.08 -8.09
CA GLU A 419 30.18 15.77 -7.04
C GLU A 419 30.82 14.38 -7.23
N ARG A 420 32.11 14.37 -7.59
CA ARG A 420 32.92 13.15 -7.78
C ARG A 420 32.28 12.13 -8.74
N ASN A 421 31.58 12.60 -9.77
CA ASN A 421 30.85 11.74 -10.71
C ASN A 421 29.83 10.81 -10.02
N GLY A 422 29.29 11.22 -8.87
CA GLY A 422 28.45 10.39 -8.02
C GLY A 422 29.11 9.12 -7.45
N GLY A 423 30.40 8.89 -7.69
CA GLY A 423 31.03 7.59 -7.49
C GLY A 423 30.61 6.51 -8.51
N CYS A 424 30.00 6.89 -9.63
CA CYS A 424 29.93 6.04 -10.82
C CYS A 424 31.26 6.08 -11.58
N TRP A 425 31.50 5.10 -12.45
CA TRP A 425 32.70 5.01 -13.28
C TRP A 425 32.89 6.23 -14.20
N LEU A 426 34.15 6.63 -14.37
CA LEU A 426 34.60 7.77 -15.17
C LEU A 426 35.93 7.44 -15.85
N ASP A 427 35.96 7.41 -17.19
CA ASP A 427 37.22 7.46 -17.95
C ASP A 427 37.70 8.92 -18.02
N THR A 428 38.75 9.25 -17.26
CA THR A 428 39.37 10.58 -17.23
C THR A 428 40.19 10.92 -18.49
N GLN A 429 40.52 9.95 -19.33
CA GLN A 429 41.24 10.15 -20.60
C GLN A 429 40.26 10.45 -21.74
N ALA A 430 39.12 9.73 -21.80
CA ALA A 430 38.07 9.95 -22.80
C ALA A 430 37.02 10.99 -22.37
N ASN A 431 37.01 11.40 -21.09
CA ASN A 431 35.95 12.17 -20.44
C ASN A 431 34.55 11.54 -20.62
N ILE A 432 34.47 10.23 -20.38
CA ILE A 432 33.24 9.45 -20.51
C ILE A 432 32.78 9.01 -19.13
N THR A 433 31.54 9.32 -18.79
CA THR A 433 30.92 8.98 -17.51
C THR A 433 29.82 7.94 -17.64
N ALA A 434 29.75 7.03 -16.68
CA ALA A 434 28.58 6.17 -16.46
C ALA A 434 27.54 6.81 -15.52
N CYS A 435 27.82 7.98 -14.94
CA CYS A 435 26.87 8.69 -14.10
C CYS A 435 25.80 9.38 -14.94
N LYS A 436 24.54 9.00 -14.71
CA LYS A 436 23.36 9.61 -15.29
C LYS A 436 22.45 10.05 -14.14
N ASP A 437 22.34 11.36 -13.94
CA ASP A 437 21.37 11.90 -13.00
C ASP A 437 19.94 11.55 -13.47
N THR A 438 19.03 11.36 -12.52
CA THR A 438 17.59 11.15 -12.78
C THR A 438 16.80 11.85 -11.67
N PHE A 439 15.48 11.96 -11.79
CA PHE A 439 14.66 12.54 -10.73
C PHE A 439 14.66 11.73 -9.42
N ARG A 440 15.08 10.45 -9.44
CA ARG A 440 15.19 9.56 -8.25
C ARG A 440 16.56 9.64 -7.54
N GLY A 441 17.45 10.52 -7.98
CA GLY A 441 18.90 10.42 -7.73
C GLY A 441 19.61 9.84 -8.97
N ARG A 442 20.91 9.60 -8.88
CA ARG A 442 21.70 9.06 -10.00
C ARG A 442 21.53 7.57 -10.23
N VAL A 443 21.71 7.15 -11.48
CA VAL A 443 21.94 5.77 -11.91
C VAL A 443 23.33 5.68 -12.55
N CYS A 444 24.06 4.62 -12.23
CA CYS A 444 25.33 4.32 -12.89
C CYS A 444 25.08 3.33 -14.05
N GLU A 445 24.98 3.84 -15.28
CA GLU A 445 24.71 3.07 -16.51
C GLU A 445 25.82 3.30 -17.53
N CYS A 446 26.45 2.23 -18.04
CA CYS A 446 27.53 2.35 -19.02
C CYS A 446 27.01 2.99 -20.34
N PRO A 447 27.59 4.11 -20.81
CA PRO A 447 27.01 4.90 -21.88
C PRO A 447 27.19 4.28 -23.27
N THR A 448 26.48 4.81 -24.26
CA THR A 448 26.76 4.54 -25.68
C THR A 448 27.27 5.80 -26.35
N VAL A 449 28.56 5.84 -26.66
CA VAL A 449 29.27 7.05 -27.15
C VAL A 449 29.73 6.81 -28.58
N LYS A 450 29.33 7.70 -29.51
CA LYS A 450 29.65 7.62 -30.95
C LYS A 450 29.31 6.26 -31.61
N GLY A 451 28.32 5.53 -31.08
CA GLY A 451 27.93 4.21 -31.55
C GLY A 451 28.69 3.03 -30.93
N VAL A 452 29.67 3.28 -30.05
CA VAL A 452 30.30 2.24 -29.21
C VAL A 452 29.47 2.08 -27.93
N GLN A 453 28.94 0.87 -27.70
CA GLN A 453 28.26 0.52 -26.45
C GLN A 453 29.30 0.13 -25.40
N TYR A 454 29.26 0.74 -24.22
CA TYR A 454 30.05 0.27 -23.08
C TYR A 454 29.25 -0.76 -22.26
N ARG A 455 29.93 -1.72 -21.62
CA ARG A 455 29.33 -2.75 -20.75
C ARG A 455 30.18 -2.97 -19.50
N GLY A 456 29.52 -3.15 -18.37
CA GLY A 456 30.17 -3.33 -17.07
C GLY A 456 29.15 -3.19 -15.94
N ASP A 457 29.60 -2.93 -14.72
CA ASP A 457 28.73 -2.70 -13.56
C ASP A 457 28.32 -1.23 -13.38
N GLY A 458 28.91 -0.30 -14.13
CA GLY A 458 28.62 1.14 -14.06
C GLY A 458 29.29 1.86 -12.89
N TYR A 459 29.60 1.15 -11.80
CA TYR A 459 30.25 1.71 -10.61
C TYR A 459 31.78 1.63 -10.68
N ILE A 460 32.33 0.46 -11.05
CA ILE A 460 33.77 0.16 -11.00
C ILE A 460 34.33 -0.06 -12.41
N SER A 461 33.52 -0.55 -13.35
CA SER A 461 33.92 -0.86 -14.73
C SER A 461 32.84 -0.51 -15.76
N CYS A 462 33.31 -0.03 -16.91
CA CYS A 462 32.57 0.04 -18.16
C CYS A 462 33.57 -0.15 -19.30
N ASP A 463 33.59 -1.33 -19.94
CA ASP A 463 34.51 -1.64 -21.04
C ASP A 463 33.81 -1.42 -22.39
N ALA A 464 34.57 -0.92 -23.38
CA ALA A 464 34.06 -0.67 -24.73
C ALA A 464 33.80 -2.00 -25.47
N TYR A 465 32.54 -2.24 -25.87
CA TYR A 465 32.08 -3.49 -26.47
C TYR A 465 31.62 -3.32 -27.92
N GLY A 466 31.88 -4.34 -28.75
CA GLY A 466 31.43 -4.40 -30.14
C GLY A 466 32.43 -3.86 -31.18
N PRO A 467 32.07 -3.87 -32.47
CA PRO A 467 33.02 -3.79 -33.59
C PRO A 467 33.77 -2.45 -33.70
N ALA A 468 33.20 -1.35 -33.20
CA ALA A 468 33.81 -0.02 -33.25
C ALA A 468 34.70 0.30 -32.02
N ARG A 469 34.86 -0.62 -31.06
CA ARG A 469 35.51 -0.33 -29.76
C ARG A 469 36.93 0.24 -29.86
N CYS A 470 37.72 -0.18 -30.84
CA CYS A 470 39.10 0.29 -31.01
C CYS A 470 39.18 1.79 -31.38
N SER A 471 38.10 2.40 -31.88
CA SER A 471 38.03 3.84 -32.15
C SER A 471 37.97 4.72 -30.89
N MET A 472 37.71 4.12 -29.72
CA MET A 472 37.59 4.81 -28.44
C MET A 472 38.65 4.26 -27.47
N ASN A 473 39.69 5.07 -27.20
CA ASN A 473 40.81 4.74 -26.31
C ASN A 473 41.44 3.34 -26.56
N ASN A 474 41.58 2.96 -27.85
CA ASN A 474 42.02 1.62 -28.30
C ASN A 474 41.30 0.45 -27.58
N GLY A 475 40.03 0.62 -27.20
CA GLY A 475 39.26 -0.40 -26.48
C GLY A 475 39.84 -0.83 -25.13
N GLY A 476 40.67 0.01 -24.49
CA GLY A 476 41.40 -0.31 -23.25
C GLY A 476 42.65 -1.17 -23.45
N CYS A 477 43.06 -1.43 -24.70
CA CYS A 477 44.19 -2.29 -25.02
C CYS A 477 45.49 -1.50 -25.26
N TRP A 478 46.62 -2.18 -25.08
CA TRP A 478 47.95 -1.60 -25.34
C TRP A 478 48.08 -1.05 -26.76
N SER A 479 48.62 0.15 -26.90
CA SER A 479 49.03 0.71 -28.19
C SER A 479 50.26 1.60 -28.04
N ASP A 480 51.21 1.48 -28.95
CA ASP A 480 52.46 2.24 -28.94
C ASP A 480 52.87 2.60 -30.38
N THR A 481 53.71 3.63 -30.52
CA THR A 481 54.12 4.19 -31.82
C THR A 481 55.59 4.56 -31.81
N LYS A 482 56.41 3.84 -32.58
CA LYS A 482 57.85 4.12 -32.72
C LYS A 482 58.25 4.02 -34.18
N ASN A 483 59.15 4.92 -34.61
CA ASN A 483 59.73 4.97 -35.97
C ASN A 483 58.69 4.96 -37.12
N GLY A 484 57.49 5.49 -36.89
CA GLY A 484 56.40 5.55 -37.89
C GLY A 484 55.56 4.28 -38.00
N LEU A 485 55.84 3.24 -37.21
CA LEU A 485 55.00 2.06 -37.08
C LEU A 485 54.12 2.18 -35.82
N THR A 486 52.85 1.82 -35.97
CA THR A 486 51.82 1.79 -34.93
C THR A 486 51.44 0.34 -34.68
N PHE A 487 51.57 -0.13 -33.43
CA PHE A 487 51.09 -1.46 -33.03
C PHE A 487 50.03 -1.30 -31.94
N SER A 488 48.97 -2.10 -32.04
CA SER A 488 47.84 -2.10 -31.09
C SER A 488 47.45 -3.55 -30.77
N ALA A 489 47.06 -3.79 -29.52
CA ALA A 489 46.51 -5.04 -29.02
C ALA A 489 44.97 -5.09 -29.09
N CYS A 490 44.34 -4.05 -29.67
CA CYS A 490 42.91 -4.05 -29.98
C CYS A 490 42.64 -4.64 -31.37
N SER A 491 41.71 -5.58 -31.47
CA SER A 491 41.24 -6.13 -32.75
C SER A 491 39.77 -5.85 -32.96
N GLU A 492 39.43 -5.22 -34.08
CA GLU A 492 38.05 -4.96 -34.51
C GLU A 492 37.24 -6.26 -34.73
N SER A 493 37.93 -7.38 -34.98
CA SER A 493 37.31 -8.70 -35.15
C SER A 493 36.87 -9.36 -33.84
N GLN A 494 37.41 -8.92 -32.70
CA GLN A 494 37.11 -9.48 -31.37
C GLN A 494 36.20 -8.52 -30.60
N LEU A 495 35.01 -9.01 -30.19
CA LEU A 495 33.97 -8.19 -29.54
C LEU A 495 34.38 -7.65 -28.15
N SER A 496 35.37 -8.26 -27.50
CA SER A 496 35.90 -7.90 -26.19
C SER A 496 37.32 -8.47 -26.00
N GLY A 497 38.06 -8.00 -25.01
CA GLY A 497 39.41 -8.48 -24.68
C GLY A 497 40.54 -7.82 -25.48
N CYS A 498 41.78 -8.04 -25.05
CA CYS A 498 42.98 -7.49 -25.66
C CYS A 498 43.97 -8.62 -25.95
N GLN A 499 44.66 -8.56 -27.08
CA GLN A 499 45.61 -9.59 -27.49
C GLN A 499 46.83 -8.94 -28.14
N CYS A 500 48.02 -9.16 -27.57
CA CYS A 500 49.26 -8.59 -28.13
C CYS A 500 49.47 -9.07 -29.58
N PRO A 501 49.84 -8.16 -30.51
CA PRO A 501 50.12 -8.54 -31.89
C PRO A 501 51.38 -9.41 -31.99
N SER A 502 51.52 -10.14 -33.10
CA SER A 502 52.69 -10.99 -33.36
C SER A 502 54.00 -10.19 -33.25
N GLY A 503 54.98 -10.73 -32.52
CA GLY A 503 56.21 -10.03 -32.15
C GLY A 503 56.21 -9.48 -30.72
N PHE A 504 55.07 -9.50 -30.02
CA PHE A 504 54.94 -9.05 -28.63
C PHE A 504 54.37 -10.13 -27.71
N ARG A 505 54.81 -10.14 -26.44
CA ARG A 505 54.29 -11.02 -25.36
C ARG A 505 53.69 -10.15 -24.25
N GLY A 506 52.56 -10.58 -23.68
CA GLY A 506 51.90 -9.86 -22.61
C GLY A 506 50.45 -10.30 -22.39
N ASP A 507 49.74 -9.53 -21.57
CA ASP A 507 48.31 -9.71 -21.22
C ASP A 507 47.35 -8.91 -22.15
N GLY A 508 47.89 -8.16 -23.11
CA GLY A 508 47.14 -7.29 -24.01
C GLY A 508 46.91 -5.86 -23.49
N GLN A 509 47.09 -5.59 -22.20
CA GLN A 509 47.13 -4.24 -21.62
C GLN A 509 48.58 -3.73 -21.51
N LYS A 510 49.54 -4.64 -21.34
CA LYS A 510 50.98 -4.39 -21.42
C LYS A 510 51.62 -5.43 -22.32
N CYS A 511 52.07 -5.01 -23.50
CA CYS A 511 52.78 -5.87 -24.45
C CYS A 511 54.26 -5.47 -24.51
N GLU A 512 55.16 -6.45 -24.33
CA GLU A 512 56.61 -6.28 -24.40
C GLU A 512 57.18 -6.97 -25.66
N ASP A 513 58.18 -6.34 -26.26
CA ASP A 513 58.83 -6.75 -27.51
C ASP A 513 59.58 -8.07 -27.33
N ILE A 514 59.31 -9.08 -28.17
CA ILE A 514 60.01 -10.37 -28.13
C ILE A 514 61.28 -10.26 -28.97
N ASP A 515 62.45 -10.46 -28.36
CA ASP A 515 63.70 -10.64 -29.09
C ASP A 515 63.77 -12.06 -29.67
N GLU A 516 63.13 -12.27 -30.83
CA GLU A 516 62.99 -13.61 -31.43
C GLU A 516 64.34 -14.22 -31.84
N CYS A 517 65.33 -13.37 -32.14
CA CYS A 517 66.72 -13.78 -32.37
C CYS A 517 67.35 -14.41 -31.13
N LYS A 518 67.02 -13.89 -29.94
CA LYS A 518 67.60 -14.30 -28.65
C LYS A 518 66.82 -15.43 -27.98
N GLU A 519 65.49 -15.44 -28.10
CA GLU A 519 64.65 -16.58 -27.68
C GLU A 519 64.73 -17.77 -28.66
N ARG A 520 65.38 -17.59 -29.82
CA ARG A 520 65.49 -18.59 -30.92
C ARG A 520 64.13 -19.03 -31.46
N THR A 521 63.12 -18.18 -31.42
CA THR A 521 61.78 -18.49 -31.96
C THR A 521 61.71 -18.33 -33.48
N ALA A 522 62.74 -17.76 -34.11
CA ALA A 522 62.89 -17.68 -35.57
C ALA A 522 64.36 -17.57 -36.03
N CYS A 523 64.59 -17.70 -37.34
CA CYS A 523 65.89 -17.67 -38.01
C CYS A 523 66.84 -18.79 -37.54
N GLN A 524 66.33 -19.99 -37.31
CA GLN A 524 67.12 -21.16 -36.92
C GLN A 524 67.97 -21.75 -38.06
N CYS A 525 67.80 -21.28 -39.31
CA CYS A 525 68.54 -21.75 -40.47
C CYS A 525 70.08 -21.64 -40.36
N ASP A 526 70.76 -22.71 -40.78
CA ASP A 526 72.21 -22.80 -40.74
C ASP A 526 72.87 -21.79 -41.69
N GLY A 527 73.78 -20.97 -41.17
CA GLY A 527 74.39 -19.85 -41.88
C GLY A 527 73.57 -18.55 -41.95
N CYS A 528 72.42 -18.46 -41.27
CA CYS A 528 71.61 -17.23 -41.20
C CYS A 528 72.16 -16.17 -40.23
N SER A 529 71.78 -14.91 -40.46
CA SER A 529 71.95 -13.80 -39.53
C SER A 529 70.60 -13.18 -39.20
N CYS A 530 70.24 -13.21 -37.92
CA CYS A 530 69.01 -12.59 -37.39
C CYS A 530 69.30 -11.17 -36.91
N LYS A 531 68.40 -10.23 -37.20
CA LYS A 531 68.38 -8.89 -36.61
C LYS A 531 66.98 -8.63 -36.06
N ASN A 532 66.86 -8.43 -34.74
CA ASN A 532 65.58 -8.03 -34.16
C ASN A 532 65.26 -6.57 -34.54
N ASN A 533 63.98 -6.28 -34.78
CA ASN A 533 63.44 -4.93 -34.85
C ASN A 533 62.17 -4.87 -34.00
N TRP A 534 61.75 -3.68 -33.59
CA TRP A 534 60.57 -3.52 -32.74
C TRP A 534 59.29 -3.99 -33.47
N GLY A 535 58.61 -4.98 -32.90
CA GLY A 535 57.48 -5.68 -33.53
C GLY A 535 57.87 -6.76 -34.56
N GLY A 536 59.13 -7.17 -34.64
CA GLY A 536 59.54 -8.41 -35.31
C GLY A 536 60.90 -8.41 -36.03
N PHE A 537 61.44 -9.62 -36.15
CA PHE A 537 62.73 -9.96 -36.75
C PHE A 537 62.88 -9.79 -38.28
N GLU A 538 64.12 -9.54 -38.70
CA GLU A 538 64.61 -9.66 -40.08
C GLU A 538 65.71 -10.75 -40.15
N CYS A 539 65.42 -11.89 -40.79
CA CYS A 539 66.44 -12.90 -41.12
C CYS A 539 67.11 -12.56 -42.46
N LYS A 540 68.44 -12.70 -42.54
CA LYS A 540 69.20 -12.64 -43.79
C LYS A 540 70.08 -13.88 -43.94
N CYS A 541 69.98 -14.54 -45.08
CA CYS A 541 70.89 -15.61 -45.50
C CYS A 541 72.29 -15.04 -45.77
N LYS A 542 73.35 -15.83 -45.53
CA LYS A 542 74.68 -15.53 -46.11
C LYS A 542 74.70 -15.93 -47.59
N ALA A 543 75.34 -15.08 -48.40
CA ALA A 543 75.29 -15.09 -49.87
C ALA A 543 73.86 -14.84 -50.45
N ASP A 544 73.76 -14.76 -51.78
CA ASP A 544 72.59 -14.28 -52.54
C ASP A 544 71.45 -15.32 -52.62
N ARG A 545 71.03 -15.81 -51.44
CA ARG A 545 69.94 -16.78 -51.22
C ARG A 545 68.73 -16.06 -50.64
N LEU A 546 67.53 -16.50 -51.01
CA LEU A 546 66.28 -15.94 -50.54
C LEU A 546 65.77 -16.73 -49.33
N TYR A 547 65.46 -16.03 -48.24
CA TYR A 547 64.93 -16.61 -47.01
C TYR A 547 63.42 -16.86 -47.13
N MET A 548 62.96 -18.07 -46.82
CA MET A 548 61.53 -18.42 -46.77
C MET A 548 61.03 -18.51 -45.33
N LYS A 549 60.22 -17.53 -44.91
CA LYS A 549 59.77 -17.35 -43.52
C LYS A 549 58.93 -18.51 -42.95
N GLU A 550 58.17 -19.21 -43.79
CA GLU A 550 57.31 -20.33 -43.35
C GLU A 550 58.06 -21.65 -43.10
N GLN A 551 59.27 -21.79 -43.65
CA GLN A 551 60.05 -23.04 -43.61
C GLN A 551 61.45 -22.84 -43.02
N ASP A 552 61.73 -21.67 -42.41
CA ASP A 552 63.02 -21.24 -41.82
C ASP A 552 64.24 -21.78 -42.58
N THR A 553 64.31 -21.45 -43.88
CA THR A 553 65.30 -22.00 -44.82
C THR A 553 65.74 -20.99 -45.88
N CYS A 554 66.97 -21.16 -46.40
CA CYS A 554 67.60 -20.30 -47.39
C CYS A 554 67.72 -21.01 -48.75
N ILE A 555 66.91 -20.61 -49.73
CA ILE A 555 66.86 -21.22 -51.06
C ILE A 555 67.67 -20.38 -52.06
N GLU A 556 68.42 -21.03 -52.95
CA GLU A 556 69.10 -20.34 -54.05
C GLU A 556 68.09 -19.74 -55.04
N ARG A 557 68.47 -18.65 -55.71
CA ARG A 557 67.58 -17.92 -56.61
C ARG A 557 67.45 -18.61 -57.98
N GLY A 558 66.96 -19.85 -57.96
CA GLY A 558 66.83 -20.77 -59.10
C GLY A 558 66.03 -20.17 -60.26
N SER A 559 66.74 -19.85 -61.34
CA SER A 559 66.18 -19.17 -62.51
C SER A 559 65.66 -20.17 -63.57
N LYS A 560 64.58 -19.80 -64.26
CA LYS A 560 64.10 -20.42 -65.52
C LYS A 560 63.80 -21.94 -65.50
N PHE A 561 62.68 -22.34 -64.87
CA PHE A 561 61.82 -23.39 -65.47
C PHE A 561 60.32 -23.36 -65.06
N GLY A 562 59.92 -22.56 -64.06
CA GLY A 562 58.52 -22.57 -63.56
C GLY A 562 57.46 -21.89 -64.46
N TRP A 563 57.86 -20.95 -65.34
CA TRP A 563 56.92 -19.98 -65.93
C TRP A 563 55.87 -20.61 -66.88
N PHE A 564 56.19 -21.76 -67.49
CA PHE A 564 55.29 -22.47 -68.39
C PHE A 564 54.16 -23.19 -67.62
N PHE A 565 54.49 -23.82 -66.48
CA PHE A 565 53.50 -24.45 -65.61
C PHE A 565 52.61 -23.41 -64.92
N THR A 566 53.15 -22.26 -64.50
CA THR A 566 52.32 -21.19 -63.91
C THR A 566 51.28 -20.66 -64.90
N PHE A 567 51.63 -20.48 -66.19
CA PHE A 567 50.66 -20.05 -67.19
C PHE A 567 49.59 -21.11 -67.49
N LEU A 568 49.95 -22.39 -67.53
CA LEU A 568 49.00 -23.48 -67.73
C LEU A 568 48.00 -23.57 -66.56
N ILE A 569 48.49 -23.49 -65.32
CA ILE A 569 47.66 -23.49 -64.12
C ILE A 569 46.78 -22.23 -64.06
N LEU A 570 47.32 -21.05 -64.37
CA LEU A 570 46.53 -19.81 -64.40
C LEU A 570 45.41 -19.88 -65.45
N ALA A 571 45.67 -20.44 -66.63
CA ALA A 571 44.66 -20.62 -67.68
C ALA A 571 43.54 -21.58 -67.25
N VAL A 572 43.88 -22.69 -66.57
CA VAL A 572 42.89 -23.63 -66.02
C VAL A 572 42.08 -22.99 -64.87
N VAL A 573 42.72 -22.22 -63.98
CA VAL A 573 42.05 -21.53 -62.87
C VAL A 573 41.17 -20.38 -63.38
N VAL A 574 41.58 -19.63 -64.40
CA VAL A 574 40.74 -18.60 -65.04
C VAL A 574 39.59 -19.23 -65.84
N GLY A 575 39.80 -20.37 -66.49
CA GLY A 575 38.73 -21.13 -67.16
C GLY A 575 37.69 -21.65 -66.17
N ALA A 576 38.14 -22.29 -65.09
CA ALA A 576 37.27 -22.78 -64.01
C ALA A 576 36.57 -21.62 -63.28
N GLY A 577 37.27 -20.51 -63.03
CA GLY A 577 36.71 -19.30 -62.44
C GLY A 577 35.68 -18.62 -63.34
N GLY A 578 35.91 -18.60 -64.66
CA GLY A 578 34.95 -18.08 -65.64
C GLY A 578 33.67 -18.93 -65.72
N ALA A 579 33.82 -20.26 -65.82
CA ALA A 579 32.69 -21.19 -65.77
C ALA A 579 31.93 -21.13 -64.44
N GLY A 580 32.66 -21.08 -63.32
CA GLY A 580 32.11 -20.95 -61.97
C GLY A 580 31.39 -19.62 -61.75
N TYR A 581 31.92 -18.51 -62.24
CA TYR A 581 31.29 -17.18 -62.15
C TYR A 581 30.05 -17.07 -63.05
N ILE A 582 30.06 -17.66 -64.25
CA ILE A 582 28.87 -17.73 -65.11
C ILE A 582 27.80 -18.60 -64.45
N PHE A 583 28.16 -19.77 -63.91
CA PHE A 583 27.23 -20.64 -63.18
C PHE A 583 26.67 -19.96 -61.92
N TYR A 584 27.51 -19.31 -61.12
CA TYR A 584 27.11 -18.50 -59.96
C TYR A 584 26.14 -17.37 -60.36
N LYS A 585 26.45 -16.63 -61.43
CA LYS A 585 25.62 -15.51 -61.92
C LYS A 585 24.32 -15.97 -62.60
N TYR A 586 24.25 -17.20 -63.10
CA TYR A 586 23.03 -17.83 -63.61
C TYR A 586 22.18 -18.42 -62.47
N ARG A 587 22.83 -18.99 -61.44
CA ARG A 587 22.17 -19.61 -60.27
C ARG A 587 21.63 -18.59 -59.27
N LEU A 588 22.31 -17.46 -59.02
CA LEU A 588 21.73 -16.33 -58.27
C LEU A 588 20.52 -15.73 -59.00
N ARG A 589 20.50 -15.76 -60.35
CA ARG A 589 19.39 -15.22 -61.14
C ARG A 589 18.18 -16.18 -61.26
N SER A 590 18.28 -17.36 -60.67
CA SER A 590 17.18 -18.30 -60.43
C SER A 590 16.87 -18.51 -58.94
N TYR A 591 17.48 -17.69 -58.07
CA TYR A 591 17.24 -17.65 -56.62
C TYR A 591 17.11 -16.20 -56.13
N MET A 592 16.16 -15.48 -56.71
CA MET A 592 15.37 -14.53 -55.92
C MET A 592 14.16 -15.24 -55.33
N ASP A 593 13.57 -14.64 -54.29
CA ASP A 593 12.22 -14.92 -53.79
C ASP A 593 11.98 -16.29 -53.15
N SER A 594 12.77 -16.63 -52.12
CA SER A 594 12.35 -17.59 -51.07
C SER A 594 12.97 -17.35 -49.69
N GLU A 595 14.30 -17.36 -49.53
CA GLU A 595 14.91 -17.48 -48.18
C GLU A 595 15.62 -16.24 -47.60
N ILE A 596 15.49 -15.06 -48.21
CA ILE A 596 16.02 -13.81 -47.60
C ILE A 596 15.03 -13.16 -46.61
N MET A 597 13.78 -13.63 -46.54
CA MET A 597 12.80 -13.21 -45.52
C MET A 597 12.86 -14.03 -44.20
N ALA A 598 13.70 -15.08 -44.14
CA ALA A 598 13.82 -15.95 -42.97
C ALA A 598 14.63 -15.35 -41.80
N ILE A 599 15.51 -14.37 -42.07
CA ILE A 599 16.37 -13.73 -41.05
C ILE A 599 15.81 -12.38 -40.59
N MET A 600 14.95 -11.71 -41.39
CA MET A 600 14.30 -10.45 -41.03
C MET A 600 12.89 -10.60 -40.42
N SER A 601 12.47 -11.80 -40.03
CA SER A 601 11.12 -12.08 -39.47
C SER A 601 11.08 -12.21 -37.94
N GLN A 602 12.18 -11.95 -37.22
CA GLN A 602 12.19 -11.87 -35.75
C GLN A 602 12.01 -10.44 -35.19
N TYR A 603 11.95 -9.41 -36.05
CA TYR A 603 11.69 -8.01 -35.66
C TYR A 603 10.81 -7.28 -36.69
N MET A 604 9.79 -6.57 -36.19
CA MET A 604 8.82 -5.69 -36.89
C MET A 604 7.77 -6.32 -37.83
N PRO A 605 6.47 -6.05 -37.55
CA PRO A 605 5.37 -6.13 -38.51
C PRO A 605 4.72 -4.76 -38.83
N LEU A 606 4.55 -4.47 -40.11
CA LEU A 606 3.51 -3.66 -40.77
C LEU A 606 3.40 -4.23 -42.21
N ASP A 607 2.26 -4.46 -42.87
CA ASP A 607 0.85 -4.37 -42.49
C ASP A 607 -0.01 -5.21 -43.48
N ASN A 608 -1.24 -5.60 -43.09
CA ASN A 608 -2.43 -5.82 -43.95
C ASN A 608 -2.53 -7.03 -44.96
N ASN A 609 -3.39 -8.02 -44.60
CA ASN A 609 -4.36 -8.83 -45.40
C ASN A 609 -4.01 -9.84 -46.54
N ASN A 610 -4.56 -11.06 -46.33
CA ASN A 610 -5.37 -11.93 -47.23
C ASN A 610 -4.81 -13.14 -48.05
N ASN A 611 -5.37 -14.31 -47.69
CA ASN A 611 -5.91 -15.43 -48.53
C ASN A 611 -5.08 -16.68 -48.94
N ASN A 612 -5.54 -17.82 -48.41
CA ASN A 612 -5.83 -19.13 -49.06
C ASN A 612 -4.82 -20.32 -49.09
N ASN A 613 -5.25 -21.40 -48.40
CA ASN A 613 -5.26 -22.84 -48.77
C ASN A 613 -4.00 -23.76 -48.60
N ASN A 614 -4.21 -24.82 -47.79
CA ASN A 614 -3.85 -26.27 -47.95
C ASN A 614 -2.36 -26.70 -48.14
N GLU A 615 -1.86 -27.90 -47.74
CA GLU A 615 -2.29 -28.99 -46.82
C GLU A 615 -1.12 -29.99 -46.54
N VAL A 616 -1.03 -30.54 -45.30
CA VAL A 616 -0.71 -31.95 -44.91
C VAL A 616 0.67 -32.64 -45.20
N SER A 617 1.18 -33.39 -44.19
CA SER A 617 2.10 -34.58 -44.21
C SER A 617 3.64 -34.41 -44.49
N THR A 618 4.60 -35.24 -44.03
CA THR A 618 4.69 -36.33 -42.98
C THR A 618 6.16 -36.67 -42.61
N GLU A 619 6.37 -37.21 -41.40
CA GLU A 619 7.40 -38.21 -40.94
C GLU A 619 8.93 -38.05 -41.19
N GLY A 620 9.76 -38.58 -40.25
CA GLY A 620 11.22 -38.78 -40.46
C GLY A 620 12.11 -38.85 -39.19
N GLN A 621 12.33 -40.04 -38.62
CA GLN A 621 13.27 -40.36 -37.50
C GLN A 621 14.34 -41.38 -38.00
N PRO A 622 15.31 -41.95 -37.22
CA PRO A 622 15.88 -41.66 -35.88
C PRO A 622 17.45 -41.84 -35.78
N LEU A 623 17.98 -42.03 -34.54
CA LEU A 623 19.21 -42.76 -34.07
C LEU A 623 20.30 -41.91 -33.34
N ARG A 624 20.58 -42.12 -32.04
CA ARG A 624 21.65 -42.96 -31.35
C ARG A 624 23.10 -42.45 -31.57
N LEU A 625 24.08 -42.47 -30.64
CA LEU A 625 24.37 -43.10 -29.30
C LEU A 625 25.51 -42.28 -28.60
N GLY A 626 25.92 -42.34 -27.31
CA GLY A 626 25.44 -42.94 -26.04
C GLY A 626 26.58 -43.51 -25.13
N SER A 627 26.49 -43.40 -23.78
CA SER A 627 27.38 -43.97 -22.71
C SER A 627 28.83 -43.41 -22.56
N SER A 628 29.64 -43.58 -21.47
CA SER A 628 29.52 -43.73 -19.98
C SER A 628 30.98 -43.76 -19.37
N VAL A 629 31.32 -43.48 -18.09
CA VAL A 629 31.45 -44.41 -16.92
C VAL A 629 32.16 -43.72 -15.70
N TYR A 630 31.82 -44.17 -14.47
CA TYR A 630 32.38 -44.04 -13.08
C TYR A 630 33.92 -43.94 -12.82
N ILE A 631 34.47 -43.67 -11.59
CA ILE A 631 34.56 -44.55 -10.37
C ILE A 631 35.06 -43.84 -9.05
N LYS A 632 34.33 -44.02 -7.91
CA LYS A 632 34.68 -44.25 -6.44
C LYS A 632 35.75 -43.38 -5.68
N ASN A 633 35.88 -43.24 -4.33
CA ASN A 633 35.25 -43.59 -3.00
C ASN A 633 35.97 -42.71 -1.88
N THR A 634 35.82 -42.67 -0.52
CA THR A 634 35.04 -43.21 0.65
C THR A 634 35.24 -42.25 1.89
N ILE A 635 34.37 -42.05 2.91
CA ILE A 635 34.03 -42.81 4.18
C ILE A 635 35.25 -43.05 5.13
N HIS A 636 35.33 -42.79 6.46
CA HIS A 636 34.46 -42.84 7.70
C HIS A 636 34.53 -41.54 8.57
N GLU A 637 33.65 -41.13 9.52
CA GLU A 637 33.19 -41.67 10.87
C GLU A 637 34.27 -41.70 11.99
N ALA A 638 34.05 -41.41 13.30
CA ALA A 638 32.90 -40.90 14.11
C ALA A 638 33.32 -40.41 15.57
N GLU A 639 32.34 -40.24 16.49
CA GLU A 639 32.42 -40.25 18.00
C GLU A 639 32.46 -38.94 18.88
N ARG A 640 32.18 -39.12 20.19
CA ARG A 640 31.89 -38.19 21.35
C ARG A 640 32.01 -39.04 22.68
N PRO A 641 31.72 -38.63 23.96
CA PRO A 641 31.59 -37.34 24.70
C PRO A 641 32.30 -37.33 26.12
N THR A 642 31.72 -36.65 27.15
CA THR A 642 31.94 -36.69 28.66
C THR A 642 32.98 -35.74 29.32
N SER A 643 32.92 -35.35 30.63
CA SER A 643 31.81 -35.00 31.58
C SER A 643 32.29 -34.49 32.98
N ALA A 644 31.51 -33.60 33.65
CA ALA A 644 31.50 -33.26 35.12
C ALA A 644 32.76 -32.58 35.75
N THR A 645 32.76 -31.87 36.90
CA THR A 645 31.80 -31.61 38.04
C THR A 645 31.95 -30.12 38.52
N SER A 646 31.69 -29.52 39.72
CA SER A 646 31.21 -29.83 41.11
C SER A 646 30.82 -28.52 41.89
N VAL A 647 30.09 -28.61 43.02
CA VAL A 647 29.36 -27.54 43.79
C VAL A 647 29.20 -27.98 45.30
N PRO A 648 28.88 -27.18 46.38
CA PRO A 648 28.58 -25.73 46.61
C PRO A 648 29.39 -25.04 47.77
N GLN A 649 29.05 -23.79 48.19
CA GLN A 649 28.90 -23.39 49.62
C GLN A 649 28.06 -22.09 49.86
N ASN A 650 27.82 -21.69 51.13
CA ASN A 650 26.65 -20.93 51.65
C ASN A 650 26.99 -19.70 52.56
N PHE A 651 25.94 -19.05 53.13
CA PHE A 651 25.88 -18.03 54.22
C PHE A 651 26.00 -16.53 53.83
N SER A 652 25.38 -15.53 54.51
CA SER A 652 24.15 -15.50 55.35
C SER A 652 23.80 -14.07 55.83
N GLY A 653 22.50 -13.79 56.07
CA GLY A 653 22.00 -12.71 56.96
C GLY A 653 21.77 -11.32 56.33
N THR A 654 20.98 -10.37 56.86
CA THR A 654 19.74 -10.27 57.68
C THR A 654 19.77 -8.94 58.46
N CYS A 655 18.72 -8.10 58.35
CA CYS A 655 18.33 -7.05 59.33
C CYS A 655 19.28 -5.84 59.55
N SER A 656 18.86 -4.65 60.00
CA SER A 656 17.53 -3.99 60.14
C SER A 656 17.70 -2.54 60.68
N VAL A 657 16.62 -1.74 60.80
CA VAL A 657 16.47 -0.60 61.77
C VAL A 657 17.29 0.68 61.44
N SER A 658 16.84 1.94 61.60
CA SER A 658 15.51 2.53 61.89
C SER A 658 15.51 4.08 61.84
N MET A 659 14.32 4.72 61.69
CA MET A 659 13.93 6.04 62.28
C MET A 659 14.68 7.33 61.79
N ASN A 660 14.15 8.57 61.91
CA ASN A 660 12.87 9.06 62.45
C ASN A 660 12.36 10.39 61.80
N SER A 661 11.16 10.82 62.24
CA SER A 661 10.49 12.15 62.23
C SER A 661 11.34 13.46 62.06
N SER A 662 10.82 14.65 61.70
CA SER A 662 9.51 15.27 62.03
C SER A 662 9.10 16.53 61.20
N SER A 663 7.86 16.99 61.42
CA SER A 663 7.16 18.28 61.11
C SER A 663 7.98 19.62 61.16
N SER A 664 7.51 20.81 60.70
CA SER A 664 6.14 21.39 60.81
C SER A 664 5.78 22.63 59.93
N SER A 665 4.48 22.98 59.96
CA SER A 665 3.72 24.24 59.69
C SER A 665 4.29 25.57 60.29
N SER A 666 3.85 26.83 59.99
CA SER A 666 2.95 27.45 58.96
C SER A 666 2.85 29.01 59.07
N SER A 667 2.13 29.66 58.13
CA SER A 667 1.18 30.82 58.29
C SER A 667 1.57 32.34 58.24
N LEU A 668 1.16 32.99 57.12
CA LEU A 668 0.24 34.17 56.98
C LEU A 668 0.59 35.66 57.33
N LYS A 669 0.02 36.56 56.48
CA LYS A 669 -0.14 38.06 56.50
C LYS A 669 1.07 38.91 56.01
N GLY A 670 0.91 40.00 55.23
CA GLY A 670 -0.23 40.49 54.42
C GLY A 670 -0.17 41.99 54.00
N GLN A 671 -0.79 42.35 52.85
CA GLN A 671 -1.11 43.73 52.33
C GLN A 671 0.06 44.60 51.77
N SER A 672 -0.09 45.53 50.79
CA SER A 672 -1.24 45.95 49.95
C SER A 672 -0.86 46.87 48.73
N ARG A 673 -1.51 46.68 47.55
CA ARG A 673 -1.68 47.61 46.37
C ARG A 673 -0.41 47.97 45.55
N ARG A 674 -0.42 48.12 44.21
CA ARG A 674 -1.47 48.39 43.19
C ARG A 674 -1.37 47.45 41.97
N CYS A 675 -2.40 47.44 41.10
CA CYS A 675 -2.38 46.79 39.77
C CYS A 675 -2.30 47.83 38.63
N PRO A 676 -1.84 47.43 37.43
CA PRO A 676 -2.50 47.75 36.16
C PRO A 676 -3.23 46.54 35.57
N LEU A 677 -3.87 46.69 34.41
CA LEU A 677 -4.64 45.62 33.75
C LEU A 677 -3.74 44.53 33.17
N GLN A 678 -4.27 43.31 33.12
CA GLN A 678 -3.84 42.24 32.24
C GLN A 678 -5.01 41.96 31.29
N GLU A 679 -4.82 42.20 30.00
CA GLU A 679 -5.83 41.91 28.98
C GLU A 679 -5.77 40.44 28.60
N ASN A 680 -6.93 39.76 28.63
CA ASN A 680 -7.05 38.36 28.21
C ASN A 680 -7.47 38.30 26.74
N LEU A 681 -6.46 38.16 25.88
CA LEU A 681 -6.56 37.51 24.58
C LEU A 681 -5.59 36.30 24.67
N ASP A 682 -5.90 35.12 24.15
CA ASP A 682 -6.86 34.86 23.07
C ASP A 682 -8.19 34.21 23.48
N ARG A 683 -9.20 34.49 22.64
CA ARG A 683 -10.46 33.77 22.56
C ARG A 683 -10.52 33.15 21.18
N PHE A 684 -10.52 31.81 21.09
CA PHE A 684 -10.66 31.12 19.81
C PHE A 684 -11.94 31.55 19.08
N ILE A 685 -11.80 31.93 17.82
CA ILE A 685 -12.90 32.33 16.94
C ILE A 685 -13.26 31.14 16.05
N PRO A 686 -14.42 30.49 16.23
CA PRO A 686 -14.86 29.46 15.29
C PRO A 686 -15.24 30.10 13.95
N ASN A 687 -14.76 29.51 12.85
CA ASN A 687 -15.20 29.89 11.50
C ASN A 687 -16.69 29.52 11.33
N ARG A 688 -17.43 30.32 10.55
CA ARG A 688 -18.90 30.45 10.64
C ARG A 688 -19.71 29.60 9.64
N SER A 689 -19.04 28.84 8.78
CA SER A 689 -19.66 28.18 7.62
C SER A 689 -20.47 26.91 7.91
N ALA A 690 -20.54 26.43 9.17
CA ALA A 690 -21.04 25.08 9.48
C ALA A 690 -21.98 24.94 10.70
N MET A 691 -22.59 26.03 11.22
CA MET A 691 -23.52 25.94 12.37
C MET A 691 -24.82 26.73 12.19
N ASP A 692 -25.93 26.11 12.59
CA ASP A 692 -27.26 26.72 12.71
C ASP A 692 -27.30 27.68 13.92
N PHE A 693 -27.36 28.97 13.64
CA PHE A 693 -27.36 30.02 14.65
C PHE A 693 -28.67 30.11 15.46
N ASP A 694 -29.82 29.72 14.88
CA ASP A 694 -31.11 29.79 15.59
C ASP A 694 -31.21 28.68 16.66
N PHE A 695 -30.75 27.47 16.34
CA PHE A 695 -30.64 26.38 17.32
C PHE A 695 -29.59 26.67 18.41
N ALA A 696 -28.49 27.33 18.05
CA ALA A 696 -27.47 27.77 18.99
C ALA A 696 -28.00 28.85 19.96
N ASP A 697 -28.63 29.93 19.46
CA ASP A 697 -29.20 30.98 20.30
C ASP A 697 -30.34 30.45 21.18
N TYR A 698 -31.17 29.52 20.67
CA TYR A 698 -32.18 28.83 21.48
C TYR A 698 -31.54 28.12 22.70
N LYS A 699 -30.50 27.31 22.50
CA LYS A 699 -29.84 26.56 23.59
C LYS A 699 -29.08 27.48 24.56
N LEU A 700 -28.41 28.52 24.06
CA LEU A 700 -27.71 29.50 24.89
C LEU A 700 -28.68 30.29 25.79
N ASN A 701 -29.86 30.65 25.26
CA ASN A 701 -30.94 31.31 26.01
C ASN A 701 -31.79 30.34 26.86
N GLU A 702 -31.67 29.03 26.69
CA GLU A 702 -32.23 28.02 27.60
C GLU A 702 -31.34 27.85 28.83
N ALA A 703 -30.04 27.62 28.62
CA ALA A 703 -29.06 27.41 29.69
C ALA A 703 -28.98 28.59 30.67
N THR A 704 -28.96 29.82 30.14
CA THR A 704 -28.91 31.05 30.96
C THR A 704 -30.19 31.31 31.78
N LYS A 705 -31.30 30.60 31.53
CA LYS A 705 -32.56 30.82 32.26
C LYS A 705 -32.71 30.01 33.56
N LYS A 706 -31.87 28.99 33.81
CA LYS A 706 -31.97 28.13 35.02
C LYS A 706 -31.13 28.59 36.22
N VAL A 707 -30.47 29.74 36.15
CA VAL A 707 -29.54 30.24 37.19
C VAL A 707 -29.94 31.63 37.74
N ARG A 708 -31.08 32.21 37.30
CA ARG A 708 -31.59 33.50 37.80
C ARG A 708 -33.11 33.51 38.02
N GLU A 709 -33.56 32.66 38.95
CA GLU A 709 -34.81 32.87 39.70
C GLU A 709 -34.48 32.95 41.20
N ASN A 710 -33.93 34.10 41.61
CA ASN A 710 -33.97 34.70 42.96
C ASN A 710 -33.02 35.90 43.03
N ASP A 711 -33.44 37.03 42.47
CA ASP A 711 -33.26 38.38 43.06
C ASP A 711 -33.99 39.42 42.20
N SER A 712 -34.54 40.46 42.84
CA SER A 712 -35.47 41.40 42.22
C SER A 712 -34.82 42.75 41.86
N CYS A 713 -34.79 43.11 40.57
CA CYS A 713 -35.35 44.39 40.07
C CYS A 713 -35.18 44.61 38.55
N PHE A 714 -36.26 45.15 37.94
CA PHE A 714 -36.36 45.92 36.68
C PHE A 714 -35.68 45.46 35.37
N GLY A 715 -36.51 45.32 34.33
CA GLY A 715 -36.09 45.14 32.93
C GLY A 715 -37.20 44.62 32.00
N MET A 716 -38.22 45.43 31.71
CA MET A 716 -39.32 45.03 30.81
C MET A 716 -38.83 44.68 29.40
N ARG A 717 -39.35 43.58 28.83
CA ARG A 717 -39.22 43.21 27.41
C ARG A 717 -40.51 43.55 26.64
N SER A 718 -40.40 43.73 25.32
CA SER A 718 -41.52 44.15 24.48
C SER A 718 -42.59 43.05 24.28
N PRO A 719 -43.89 43.41 24.18
CA PRO A 719 -44.98 42.43 24.06
C PRO A 719 -44.88 41.48 22.87
N SER A 720 -44.35 41.94 21.74
CA SER A 720 -44.16 41.14 20.52
C SER A 720 -43.23 39.95 20.74
N LYS A 721 -42.19 40.10 21.57
CA LYS A 721 -41.21 39.04 21.87
C LYS A 721 -41.74 38.00 22.87
N GLU A 722 -42.86 38.29 23.54
CA GLU A 722 -43.63 37.30 24.31
C GLU A 722 -44.68 36.57 23.46
N ALA A 723 -45.38 37.27 22.56
CA ALA A 723 -46.40 36.65 21.70
C ALA A 723 -45.80 35.53 20.82
N TYR A 724 -44.68 35.80 20.16
CA TYR A 724 -43.93 34.81 19.37
C TYR A 724 -43.48 33.60 20.20
N ARG A 725 -43.07 33.82 21.46
CA ARG A 725 -42.62 32.75 22.36
C ARG A 725 -43.78 31.91 22.92
N ARG A 726 -45.00 32.46 23.01
CA ARG A 726 -46.22 31.70 23.33
C ARG A 726 -46.63 30.79 22.16
N GLN A 727 -46.65 31.31 20.92
CA GLN A 727 -46.93 30.48 19.74
C GLN A 727 -45.96 29.31 19.58
N LEU A 728 -44.65 29.53 19.77
CA LEU A 728 -43.66 28.44 19.76
C LEU A 728 -43.93 27.40 20.85
N ALA A 729 -44.39 27.79 22.04
CA ALA A 729 -44.72 26.86 23.11
C ALA A 729 -46.00 26.04 22.82
N GLU A 730 -47.00 26.62 22.16
CA GLU A 730 -48.22 25.93 21.74
C GLU A 730 -47.95 24.93 20.60
N ILE A 731 -47.13 25.31 19.62
CA ILE A 731 -46.83 24.49 18.43
C ILE A 731 -46.10 23.18 18.81
N PHE A 732 -45.17 23.21 19.77
CA PHE A 732 -44.38 22.03 20.15
C PHE A 732 -45.06 21.08 21.17
N ASN A 733 -46.29 21.37 21.60
CA ASN A 733 -47.25 20.46 22.24
C ASN A 733 -46.64 19.26 23.00
N MET A 734 -46.00 19.55 24.15
CA MET A 734 -45.18 18.59 24.90
C MET A 734 -45.97 17.41 25.50
N ASN A 735 -46.26 16.35 24.72
CA ASN A 735 -46.71 15.06 25.26
C ASN A 735 -46.61 13.89 24.25
N ARG A 736 -45.40 13.34 24.05
CA ARG A 736 -45.04 11.95 23.63
C ARG A 736 -43.50 11.85 23.59
N THR A 737 -42.77 10.81 24.02
CA THR A 737 -42.96 9.35 24.12
C THR A 737 -43.23 8.62 22.79
N ARG A 738 -42.14 8.16 22.14
CA ARG A 738 -42.07 7.11 21.08
C ARG A 738 -43.04 7.21 19.88
N ILE A 739 -42.54 7.76 18.77
CA ILE A 739 -43.09 7.71 17.38
C ILE A 739 -41.86 7.78 16.45
N LEU A 740 -41.64 7.03 15.35
CA LEU A 740 -42.03 5.70 14.80
C LEU A 740 -40.77 5.22 13.99
N ALA A 741 -40.44 3.96 13.67
CA ALA A 741 -41.17 2.71 13.43
C ALA A 741 -41.86 2.61 12.04
N PHE A 742 -41.08 2.32 10.99
CA PHE A 742 -41.54 2.17 9.59
C PHE A 742 -42.56 1.04 9.39
N LYS A 743 -43.72 1.35 8.80
CA LYS A 743 -44.67 0.40 8.22
C LYS A 743 -44.91 0.72 6.74
N ASN A 744 -44.36 -0.12 5.86
CA ASN A 744 -45.08 -0.83 4.78
C ASN A 744 -44.06 -1.42 3.77
N LYS A 745 -44.41 -2.56 3.14
CA LYS A 745 -43.63 -3.14 2.04
C LYS A 745 -44.00 -2.46 0.71
N PRO A 746 -43.05 -2.28 -0.23
CA PRO A 746 -43.37 -1.96 -1.61
C PRO A 746 -44.05 -3.16 -2.33
N PRO A 747 -44.88 -2.90 -3.36
CA PRO A 747 -45.49 -3.94 -4.19
C PRO A 747 -44.48 -4.57 -5.16
N THR A 748 -44.83 -5.74 -5.71
CA THR A 748 -44.05 -6.46 -6.73
C THR A 748 -44.18 -5.82 -8.12
N PRO A 749 -43.13 -5.90 -8.97
CA PRO A 749 -43.16 -5.32 -10.32
C PRO A 749 -44.08 -6.08 -11.28
N VAL A 750 -44.53 -5.38 -12.32
CA VAL A 750 -45.30 -5.92 -13.44
C VAL A 750 -44.38 -6.04 -14.66
N GLU A 751 -44.32 -7.22 -15.28
CA GLU A 751 -43.74 -7.37 -16.62
C GLU A 751 -44.69 -6.82 -17.68
N LEU A 752 -44.16 -6.16 -18.72
CA LEU A 752 -44.79 -6.10 -20.04
C LEU A 752 -43.78 -5.65 -21.10
N ILE A 753 -43.57 -6.49 -22.11
CA ILE A 753 -42.84 -6.18 -23.35
C ILE A 753 -43.89 -5.95 -24.45
N PRO A 754 -43.70 -4.95 -25.32
CA PRO A 754 -43.92 -5.19 -26.75
C PRO A 754 -42.64 -5.02 -27.58
N GLN A 755 -42.55 -5.77 -28.69
CA GLN A 755 -41.46 -5.73 -29.65
C GLN A 755 -41.80 -4.79 -30.83
N SER A 756 -40.78 -4.28 -31.52
CA SER A 756 -40.90 -3.90 -32.94
C SER A 756 -39.59 -4.20 -33.68
N HIS A 757 -39.69 -4.52 -34.98
CA HIS A 757 -38.60 -5.12 -35.75
C HIS A 757 -37.92 -4.15 -36.72
N SER A 758 -36.61 -4.32 -36.90
CA SER A 758 -36.01 -4.41 -38.24
C SER A 758 -34.69 -5.21 -38.20
N LYS A 759 -34.33 -5.85 -39.33
CA LYS A 759 -33.06 -6.53 -39.62
C LYS A 759 -32.66 -6.18 -41.06
N PRO A 760 -31.36 -6.01 -41.34
CA PRO A 760 -30.55 -7.09 -41.94
C PRO A 760 -29.11 -7.14 -41.38
N THR A 761 -28.21 -8.10 -41.64
CA THR A 761 -28.26 -9.55 -41.99
C THR A 761 -26.90 -10.16 -41.55
N TYR A 762 -26.80 -11.49 -41.42
CA TYR A 762 -25.62 -12.24 -40.88
C TYR A 762 -24.34 -12.10 -41.75
N SER A 763 -23.10 -12.33 -41.25
CA SER A 763 -22.61 -13.48 -40.46
C SER A 763 -21.32 -13.15 -39.64
N ALA A 764 -21.17 -13.66 -38.40
CA ALA A 764 -20.33 -14.81 -37.99
C ALA A 764 -18.79 -14.59 -38.06
N LEU A 765 -17.94 -14.97 -37.09
CA LEU A 765 -18.12 -15.62 -35.79
C LEU A 765 -16.85 -15.44 -34.91
N LEU A 766 -16.99 -15.20 -33.59
CA LEU A 766 -16.21 -15.76 -32.45
C LEU A 766 -16.43 -14.92 -31.16
N PRO A 767 -16.32 -15.50 -29.94
CA PRO A 767 -16.90 -14.89 -28.74
C PRO A 767 -15.95 -13.97 -27.95
N HIS A 768 -16.30 -12.69 -27.83
CA HIS A 768 -15.74 -11.83 -26.78
C HIS A 768 -16.25 -12.22 -25.39
N SER A 769 -15.34 -12.32 -24.42
CA SER A 769 -15.67 -12.55 -23.02
C SER A 769 -16.36 -11.33 -22.42
N LYS A 770 -17.66 -11.43 -22.12
CA LYS A 770 -18.39 -10.40 -21.36
C LYS A 770 -17.71 -10.18 -20.01
N GLN A 771 -17.19 -8.98 -19.78
CA GLN A 771 -16.83 -8.51 -18.44
C GLN A 771 -18.11 -8.43 -17.60
N THR A 772 -18.12 -9.08 -16.45
CA THR A 772 -19.21 -9.01 -15.47
C THR A 772 -19.11 -7.73 -14.67
N LYS A 773 -20.22 -6.99 -14.57
CA LYS A 773 -20.32 -5.83 -13.66
C LYS A 773 -20.02 -6.28 -12.22
N PRO A 774 -19.36 -5.45 -11.38
CA PRO A 774 -19.11 -5.80 -9.98
C PRO A 774 -20.44 -5.98 -9.25
N HIS A 775 -20.74 -7.22 -8.85
CA HIS A 775 -22.03 -7.55 -8.26
C HIS A 775 -22.03 -7.12 -6.78
N ARG A 776 -22.87 -6.12 -6.41
CA ARG A 776 -23.06 -5.76 -5.01
C ARG A 776 -23.78 -6.93 -4.31
N ARG A 777 -23.00 -7.81 -3.70
CA ARG A 777 -23.42 -9.06 -3.03
C ARG A 777 -24.56 -8.79 -2.05
N ILE A 778 -25.76 -9.26 -2.39
CA ILE A 778 -26.98 -9.07 -1.60
C ILE A 778 -26.95 -10.09 -0.46
N ILE A 779 -26.91 -9.60 0.79
CA ILE A 779 -26.97 -10.45 1.97
C ILE A 779 -28.43 -10.47 2.47
N PRO A 780 -29.10 -11.63 2.57
CA PRO A 780 -30.46 -11.70 3.06
C PRO A 780 -30.53 -11.36 4.56
N GLN A 781 -31.33 -10.34 4.90
CA GLN A 781 -31.64 -9.97 6.31
C GLN A 781 -32.53 -10.98 7.04
N LYS A 782 -32.95 -12.05 6.37
CA LYS A 782 -33.76 -13.14 6.93
C LYS A 782 -32.99 -14.46 6.81
N PRO A 783 -33.20 -15.41 7.74
CA PRO A 783 -32.69 -16.75 7.54
C PRO A 783 -33.36 -17.37 6.31
N GLU A 784 -32.58 -18.15 5.56
CA GLU A 784 -33.05 -18.96 4.43
C GLU A 784 -33.98 -20.07 4.94
N LYS A 785 -33.59 -20.70 6.06
CA LYS A 785 -34.31 -21.79 6.73
C LYS A 785 -34.24 -21.59 8.24
N TYR A 786 -35.30 -21.95 8.94
CA TYR A 786 -35.31 -22.02 10.40
C TYR A 786 -36.06 -23.27 10.84
N PHE A 787 -35.58 -23.90 11.92
CA PHE A 787 -36.06 -25.18 12.43
C PHE A 787 -36.43 -25.02 13.90
N TYR A 788 -37.55 -25.61 14.32
CA TYR A 788 -37.92 -25.72 15.72
C TYR A 788 -37.34 -27.01 16.32
N LEU A 789 -36.68 -26.90 17.47
CA LEU A 789 -36.02 -28.02 18.15
C LEU A 789 -36.99 -28.88 19.00
N ARG A 790 -38.31 -28.67 18.87
CA ARG A 790 -39.33 -29.28 19.75
C ARG A 790 -40.35 -30.15 19.03
N ASP A 791 -40.45 -30.04 17.71
CA ASP A 791 -41.31 -30.90 16.89
C ASP A 791 -40.47 -32.07 16.37
N PRO A 792 -41.02 -33.30 16.29
CA PRO A 792 -40.37 -34.38 15.55
C PRO A 792 -40.24 -33.96 14.09
N TRP A 793 -39.04 -34.09 13.52
CA TRP A 793 -38.70 -33.52 12.22
C TRP A 793 -39.67 -33.94 11.12
N ASP A 794 -40.17 -32.96 10.36
CA ASP A 794 -40.96 -33.19 9.15
C ASP A 794 -40.07 -33.96 8.14
N PRO A 795 -40.48 -35.16 7.69
CA PRO A 795 -39.66 -36.05 6.88
C PRO A 795 -39.43 -35.57 5.43
N SER A 796 -39.85 -34.35 5.08
CA SER A 796 -39.47 -33.67 3.84
C SER A 796 -37.96 -33.28 3.76
N VAL A 797 -37.17 -33.55 4.81
CA VAL A 797 -35.70 -33.51 4.77
C VAL A 797 -35.12 -34.93 4.95
N ASP A 798 -34.82 -35.57 3.81
CA ASP A 798 -34.47 -36.99 3.58
C ASP A 798 -33.28 -37.60 4.38
N ALA A 799 -32.72 -36.94 5.40
CA ALA A 799 -31.45 -37.35 6.02
C ALA A 799 -31.30 -37.08 7.54
N ALA A 800 -32.37 -36.77 8.27
CA ALA A 800 -32.29 -36.61 9.73
C ALA A 800 -32.12 -37.99 10.42
N SER A 801 -31.03 -38.15 11.19
CA SER A 801 -30.76 -39.37 11.98
C SER A 801 -30.52 -39.03 13.45
N GLU A 802 -31.24 -39.73 14.33
CA GLU A 802 -31.04 -39.63 15.78
C GLU A 802 -29.78 -40.40 16.18
N LEU A 803 -28.85 -39.75 16.90
CA LEU A 803 -27.60 -40.36 17.35
C LEU A 803 -27.76 -41.05 18.72
N VAL A 804 -28.43 -40.38 19.65
CA VAL A 804 -28.70 -40.92 20.99
C VAL A 804 -29.84 -40.13 21.67
N THR A 805 -30.76 -40.85 22.30
CA THR A 805 -31.68 -40.37 23.34
C THR A 805 -31.17 -40.85 24.70
N ILE A 806 -31.12 -39.96 25.70
CA ILE A 806 -30.86 -40.29 27.11
C ILE A 806 -31.79 -39.44 27.96
N ASP A 807 -32.54 -40.08 28.87
CA ASP A 807 -33.61 -39.41 29.61
C ASP A 807 -33.14 -38.60 30.83
N ASP A 808 -31.93 -38.89 31.36
CA ASP A 808 -31.43 -38.34 32.64
C ASP A 808 -30.10 -37.54 32.56
N GLU A 809 -29.37 -37.51 31.43
CA GLU A 809 -28.05 -36.84 31.34
C GLU A 809 -27.97 -35.73 30.27
N LEU A 810 -27.46 -34.56 30.67
CA LEU A 810 -27.28 -33.41 29.78
C LEU A 810 -25.95 -33.44 29.02
N VAL A 811 -26.02 -33.22 27.70
CA VAL A 811 -24.89 -32.92 26.83
C VAL A 811 -24.46 -31.47 27.03
N THR A 812 -23.17 -31.24 27.32
CA THR A 812 -22.61 -29.91 27.60
C THR A 812 -21.89 -29.29 26.41
N SER A 813 -21.31 -30.11 25.53
CA SER A 813 -20.64 -29.63 24.31
C SER A 813 -20.61 -30.66 23.18
N VAL A 814 -20.52 -30.19 21.94
CA VAL A 814 -20.37 -31.03 20.73
C VAL A 814 -19.33 -30.44 19.80
N SER A 815 -18.52 -31.27 19.13
CA SER A 815 -17.48 -30.80 18.20
C SER A 815 -17.15 -31.85 17.14
N TRP A 816 -17.33 -31.49 15.86
CA TRP A 816 -17.01 -32.34 14.71
C TRP A 816 -15.49 -32.44 14.50
N ALA A 817 -15.00 -33.65 14.24
CA ALA A 817 -13.63 -33.88 13.83
C ALA A 817 -13.37 -33.32 12.43
N PRO A 818 -12.10 -32.98 12.07
CA PRO A 818 -11.76 -32.43 10.76
C PRO A 818 -12.05 -33.35 9.56
N ASP A 819 -12.34 -34.64 9.80
CA ASP A 819 -12.69 -35.62 8.77
C ASP A 819 -14.18 -35.63 8.39
N GLY A 820 -15.04 -34.91 9.13
CA GLY A 820 -16.50 -34.89 8.90
C GLY A 820 -17.22 -36.22 9.20
N ARG A 821 -16.52 -37.22 9.74
CA ARG A 821 -17.06 -38.54 10.10
C ARG A 821 -17.22 -38.70 11.61
N HIS A 822 -16.29 -38.18 12.39
CA HIS A 822 -16.31 -38.37 13.84
C HIS A 822 -16.90 -37.16 14.58
N ILE A 823 -17.70 -37.43 15.61
CA ILE A 823 -18.31 -36.42 16.48
C ILE A 823 -17.81 -36.66 17.90
N ALA A 824 -17.26 -35.63 18.54
CA ALA A 824 -17.08 -35.62 19.99
C ALA A 824 -18.32 -35.04 20.67
N VAL A 825 -18.78 -35.70 21.74
CA VAL A 825 -19.91 -35.28 22.59
C VAL A 825 -19.42 -35.25 24.04
N GLY A 826 -19.37 -34.07 24.64
CA GLY A 826 -19.04 -33.84 26.04
C GLY A 826 -20.28 -33.89 26.92
N TRP A 827 -20.18 -34.57 28.07
CA TRP A 827 -21.29 -34.81 28.99
C TRP A 827 -21.06 -34.10 30.33
N ASN A 828 -22.15 -33.84 31.05
CA ASN A 828 -22.07 -33.23 32.38
C ASN A 828 -21.37 -34.15 33.41
N ASN A 829 -21.38 -35.47 33.20
CA ASN A 829 -20.71 -36.47 34.05
C ASN A 829 -19.19 -36.63 33.76
N SER A 830 -18.55 -35.56 33.26
CA SER A 830 -17.15 -35.44 32.79
C SER A 830 -16.68 -36.37 31.66
N GLN A 831 -17.53 -37.29 31.18
CA GLN A 831 -17.18 -38.18 30.08
C GLN A 831 -17.20 -37.44 28.73
N VAL A 832 -16.34 -37.88 27.80
CA VAL A 832 -16.40 -37.47 26.39
C VAL A 832 -16.58 -38.70 25.53
N GLN A 833 -17.61 -38.72 24.69
CA GLN A 833 -17.91 -39.85 23.81
C GLN A 833 -17.54 -39.51 22.36
N ILE A 834 -16.89 -40.44 21.67
CA ILE A 834 -16.57 -40.34 20.24
C ILE A 834 -17.53 -41.23 19.46
N TRP A 835 -18.24 -40.65 18.49
CA TRP A 835 -19.23 -41.32 17.66
C TRP A 835 -18.82 -41.28 16.18
N ASP A 836 -19.16 -42.34 15.44
CA ASP A 836 -19.03 -42.45 13.98
C ASP A 836 -20.38 -42.15 13.34
N SER A 837 -20.50 -41.01 12.64
CA SER A 837 -21.76 -40.58 12.01
C SER A 837 -22.23 -41.54 10.93
N THR A 838 -21.29 -42.15 10.18
CA THR A 838 -21.61 -43.03 9.05
C THR A 838 -22.14 -44.41 9.45
N ALA A 839 -21.79 -44.84 10.67
CA ALA A 839 -22.20 -46.13 11.23
C ALA A 839 -23.17 -45.98 12.42
N ASN A 840 -23.65 -44.75 12.66
CA ASN A 840 -24.44 -44.30 13.82
C ASN A 840 -24.13 -45.06 15.13
N ARG A 841 -22.87 -45.01 15.56
CA ARG A 841 -22.41 -45.77 16.74
C ARG A 841 -21.33 -45.07 17.52
N LYS A 842 -21.37 -45.26 18.84
CA LYS A 842 -20.29 -44.89 19.77
C LYS A 842 -19.08 -45.77 19.51
N LEU A 843 -17.95 -45.16 19.15
CA LEU A 843 -16.65 -45.84 19.01
C LEU A 843 -15.94 -45.96 20.36
N ARG A 844 -16.00 -44.90 21.19
CA ARG A 844 -15.20 -44.79 22.41
C ARG A 844 -15.85 -43.89 23.44
N THR A 845 -15.59 -44.15 24.71
CA THR A 845 -15.76 -43.18 25.80
C THR A 845 -14.39 -42.89 26.40
N LEU A 846 -14.03 -41.61 26.46
CA LEU A 846 -12.92 -41.08 27.22
C LEU A 846 -13.40 -40.90 28.68
N ARG A 847 -12.60 -41.37 29.63
CA ARG A 847 -12.92 -41.42 31.06
C ARG A 847 -11.72 -40.90 31.86
N ASP A 848 -11.93 -40.61 33.14
CA ASP A 848 -10.86 -40.42 34.13
C ASP A 848 -9.87 -39.28 33.81
N GLY A 849 -10.27 -38.34 32.95
CA GLY A 849 -9.53 -37.11 32.62
C GLY A 849 -10.03 -35.91 33.43
N HIS A 850 -11.23 -35.42 33.11
CA HIS A 850 -11.85 -34.26 33.76
C HIS A 850 -12.63 -34.65 35.02
N ARG A 851 -12.73 -33.72 35.98
CA ARG A 851 -13.49 -33.90 37.23
C ARG A 851 -14.90 -33.34 37.20
N SER A 852 -15.24 -32.59 36.15
CA SER A 852 -16.54 -31.92 35.98
C SER A 852 -16.95 -31.86 34.51
N GLY A 853 -18.14 -31.33 34.21
CA GLY A 853 -18.71 -31.26 32.86
C GLY A 853 -17.81 -30.57 31.84
N VAL A 854 -17.76 -31.10 30.62
CA VAL A 854 -16.88 -30.61 29.54
C VAL A 854 -17.59 -29.53 28.73
N GLY A 855 -17.33 -28.26 29.05
CA GLY A 855 -17.99 -27.09 28.46
C GLY A 855 -17.46 -26.67 27.08
N SER A 856 -16.22 -27.01 26.73
CA SER A 856 -15.62 -26.63 25.44
C SER A 856 -14.71 -27.72 24.85
N MET A 857 -14.66 -27.79 23.50
CA MET A 857 -13.88 -28.79 22.77
C MET A 857 -13.34 -28.25 21.43
N ALA A 858 -12.05 -28.47 21.16
CA ALA A 858 -11.38 -28.05 19.92
C ALA A 858 -10.46 -29.15 19.38
N TRP A 859 -10.58 -29.43 18.08
CA TRP A 859 -9.77 -30.45 17.40
C TRP A 859 -8.49 -29.88 16.79
N ASN A 860 -7.39 -30.63 16.91
CA ASN A 860 -6.15 -30.46 16.16
C ASN A 860 -5.77 -31.82 15.54
N ASN A 861 -6.28 -32.08 14.32
CA ASN A 861 -6.15 -33.35 13.62
C ASN A 861 -6.73 -34.52 14.45
N HIS A 862 -5.88 -35.38 15.04
CA HIS A 862 -6.25 -36.51 15.89
C HIS A 862 -6.25 -36.18 17.39
N ILE A 863 -5.79 -34.99 17.77
CA ILE A 863 -5.81 -34.52 19.17
C ILE A 863 -7.14 -33.78 19.39
N LEU A 864 -7.92 -34.24 20.36
CA LEU A 864 -9.12 -33.59 20.86
C LEU A 864 -8.78 -32.87 22.16
N THR A 865 -8.67 -31.54 22.09
CA THR A 865 -8.48 -30.71 23.27
C THR A 865 -9.83 -30.40 23.90
N THR A 866 -9.92 -30.53 25.22
CA THR A 866 -11.16 -30.49 25.99
C THR A 866 -11.00 -29.59 27.20
N GLY A 867 -11.88 -28.60 27.35
CA GLY A 867 -11.92 -27.69 28.51
C GLY A 867 -13.17 -27.96 29.35
N ALA A 868 -13.00 -28.02 30.67
CA ALA A 868 -14.08 -28.38 31.59
C ALA A 868 -14.36 -27.31 32.65
N MET A 869 -15.44 -27.54 33.40
CA MET A 869 -15.87 -26.69 34.53
C MET A 869 -14.92 -26.71 35.74
N ASP A 870 -13.91 -27.58 35.74
CA ASP A 870 -12.87 -27.66 36.79
C ASP A 870 -11.62 -26.81 36.48
N GLY A 871 -11.63 -26.03 35.39
CA GLY A 871 -10.53 -25.17 34.96
C GLY A 871 -9.41 -25.87 34.17
N ASN A 872 -9.45 -27.20 34.07
CA ASN A 872 -8.44 -27.96 33.35
C ASN A 872 -8.69 -27.97 31.83
N ILE A 873 -7.60 -28.02 31.06
CA ILE A 873 -7.63 -28.27 29.62
C ILE A 873 -6.80 -29.51 29.34
N ILE A 874 -7.39 -30.52 28.70
CA ILE A 874 -6.74 -31.81 28.44
C ILE A 874 -6.63 -32.05 26.93
N ASN A 875 -5.42 -32.35 26.46
CA ASN A 875 -5.15 -32.90 25.12
C ASN A 875 -5.37 -34.41 25.13
N ASN A 876 -6.30 -34.89 24.30
CA ASN A 876 -6.62 -36.31 24.17
C ASN A 876 -6.25 -36.84 22.78
N ASP A 877 -5.35 -37.82 22.66
CA ASP A 877 -5.19 -38.55 21.40
C ASP A 877 -6.21 -39.70 21.34
N ILE A 878 -7.16 -39.61 20.41
CA ILE A 878 -8.26 -40.58 20.26
C ILE A 878 -7.78 -41.97 19.81
N ARG A 879 -6.53 -42.11 19.36
CA ARG A 879 -5.96 -43.35 18.79
C ARG A 879 -5.34 -44.28 19.84
N VAL A 880 -4.82 -43.73 20.94
CA VAL A 880 -4.11 -44.48 21.99
C VAL A 880 -5.03 -44.80 23.17
N ARG A 881 -4.79 -45.93 23.86
CA ARG A 881 -5.67 -46.42 24.95
C ARG A 881 -5.74 -45.44 26.12
N ASP A 882 -4.61 -44.89 26.52
CA ASP A 882 -4.51 -43.88 27.56
C ASP A 882 -4.50 -42.53 26.84
N HIS A 883 -5.67 -41.89 26.75
CA HIS A 883 -5.88 -40.76 25.83
C HIS A 883 -5.22 -39.46 26.28
N VAL A 884 -5.14 -39.24 27.60
CA VAL A 884 -4.57 -38.04 28.22
C VAL A 884 -3.08 -37.96 27.89
N ILE A 885 -2.69 -37.03 27.01
CA ILE A 885 -1.29 -36.76 26.68
C ILE A 885 -0.73 -35.69 27.61
N GLU A 886 -1.47 -34.58 27.74
CA GLU A 886 -1.05 -33.35 28.39
C GLU A 886 -2.25 -32.72 29.10
N THR A 887 -2.00 -32.04 30.22
CA THR A 887 -2.99 -31.23 30.93
C THR A 887 -2.41 -29.84 31.15
N PHE A 888 -3.12 -28.82 30.68
CA PHE A 888 -2.80 -27.42 30.93
C PHE A 888 -3.64 -26.94 32.11
N THR A 889 -2.96 -26.35 33.10
CA THR A 889 -3.56 -25.77 34.30
C THR A 889 -3.26 -24.27 34.33
N GLY A 890 -4.28 -23.43 34.35
CA GLY A 890 -4.10 -21.97 34.32
C GLY A 890 -5.38 -21.18 34.54
N HIS A 891 -6.53 -21.73 34.14
CA HIS A 891 -7.83 -21.20 34.55
C HIS A 891 -8.25 -21.72 35.93
N THR A 892 -8.99 -20.91 36.67
CA THR A 892 -9.55 -21.25 37.99
C THR A 892 -11.06 -21.53 37.94
N HIS A 893 -11.72 -21.14 36.86
CA HIS A 893 -13.15 -21.31 36.57
C HIS A 893 -13.33 -22.07 35.24
N GLU A 894 -14.58 -22.37 34.85
CA GLU A 894 -14.92 -23.07 33.60
C GLU A 894 -14.21 -22.50 32.36
N VAL A 895 -13.57 -23.38 31.59
CA VAL A 895 -12.99 -23.04 30.27
C VAL A 895 -14.11 -23.01 29.23
N CYS A 896 -14.76 -21.86 29.08
CA CYS A 896 -15.96 -21.69 28.26
C CYS A 896 -15.65 -21.39 26.78
N GLY A 897 -14.45 -20.90 26.46
CA GLY A 897 -13.94 -20.68 25.11
C GLY A 897 -12.68 -21.49 24.84
N LEU A 898 -12.62 -22.20 23.70
CA LEU A 898 -11.45 -23.01 23.31
C LEU A 898 -11.31 -23.06 21.78
N LYS A 899 -10.13 -22.75 21.24
CA LYS A 899 -9.90 -22.70 19.77
C LYS A 899 -8.43 -22.91 19.39
N TRP A 900 -8.15 -23.89 18.53
CA TRP A 900 -6.85 -24.04 17.88
C TRP A 900 -6.66 -23.03 16.73
N SER A 901 -5.42 -22.60 16.53
CA SER A 901 -5.02 -21.80 15.36
C SER A 901 -5.12 -22.62 14.06
N PRO A 902 -5.35 -22.00 12.89
CA PRO A 902 -5.39 -22.71 11.61
C PRO A 902 -4.08 -23.46 11.27
N SER A 903 -2.96 -23.06 11.87
CA SER A 903 -1.64 -23.71 11.74
C SER A 903 -1.42 -24.88 12.71
N GLY A 904 -2.34 -25.13 13.65
CA GLY A 904 -2.23 -26.17 14.67
C GLY A 904 -1.02 -26.05 15.60
N GLN A 905 -0.45 -24.83 15.72
CA GLN A 905 0.71 -24.53 16.58
C GLN A 905 0.31 -23.88 17.90
N GLN A 906 -0.74 -23.04 17.90
CA GLN A 906 -1.18 -22.31 19.08
C GLN A 906 -2.63 -22.65 19.43
N LEU A 907 -2.91 -22.69 20.74
CA LEU A 907 -4.24 -22.87 21.30
C LEU A 907 -4.63 -21.60 22.07
N ALA A 908 -5.84 -21.10 21.85
CA ALA A 908 -6.43 -20.05 22.67
C ALA A 908 -7.49 -20.67 23.60
N SER A 909 -7.46 -20.31 24.88
CA SER A 909 -8.51 -20.64 25.86
C SER A 909 -8.97 -19.40 26.62
N GLY A 910 -10.28 -19.29 26.79
CA GLY A 910 -10.94 -18.21 27.52
C GLY A 910 -11.80 -18.80 28.63
N GLY A 911 -11.70 -18.24 29.83
CA GLY A 911 -12.34 -18.78 31.03
C GLY A 911 -13.48 -17.92 31.59
N GLY A 912 -14.24 -18.53 32.49
CA GLY A 912 -15.17 -17.85 33.41
C GLY A 912 -14.49 -17.07 34.53
N ASP A 913 -13.16 -17.08 34.57
CA ASP A 913 -12.27 -16.25 35.42
C ASP A 913 -11.82 -14.96 34.72
N HIS A 914 -12.39 -14.69 33.53
CA HIS A 914 -12.11 -13.54 32.67
C HIS A 914 -10.70 -13.52 32.06
N LEU A 915 -9.90 -14.59 32.25
CA LEU A 915 -8.58 -14.71 31.65
C LEU A 915 -8.68 -15.21 30.20
N LEU A 916 -7.73 -14.76 29.39
CA LEU A 916 -7.42 -15.31 28.07
C LEU A 916 -5.97 -15.84 28.08
N HIS A 917 -5.80 -17.14 27.87
CA HIS A 917 -4.49 -17.78 27.75
C HIS A 917 -4.20 -18.19 26.31
N ILE A 918 -2.99 -17.91 25.84
CA ILE A 918 -2.44 -18.44 24.59
C ILE A 918 -1.39 -19.48 24.96
N TRP A 919 -1.51 -20.70 24.42
CA TRP A 919 -0.60 -21.82 24.67
C TRP A 919 0.15 -22.17 23.38
N ASP A 920 1.45 -22.46 23.48
CA ASP A 920 2.21 -23.10 22.40
C ASP A 920 2.09 -24.62 22.54
N ARG A 921 1.92 -25.32 21.41
CA ARG A 921 1.82 -26.79 21.35
C ARG A 921 3.03 -27.53 21.94
N ARG A 922 4.17 -26.86 22.16
CA ARG A 922 5.40 -27.47 22.70
C ARG A 922 5.60 -27.26 24.20
N SER A 923 4.70 -26.54 24.87
CA SER A 923 4.86 -26.15 26.27
C SER A 923 3.55 -26.27 27.05
N THR A 924 3.62 -26.82 28.26
CA THR A 924 2.48 -26.80 29.21
C THR A 924 2.32 -25.46 29.94
N GLN A 925 3.25 -24.51 29.74
CA GLN A 925 3.10 -23.12 30.18
C GLN A 925 2.45 -22.27 29.10
N TRP A 926 1.60 -21.33 29.49
CA TRP A 926 1.05 -20.33 28.58
C TRP A 926 2.16 -19.44 28.02
N LEU A 927 2.06 -19.13 26.72
CA LEU A 927 2.89 -18.14 26.03
C LEU A 927 2.52 -16.72 26.50
N HIS A 928 1.21 -16.46 26.59
CA HIS A 928 0.64 -15.19 27.04
C HIS A 928 -0.53 -15.44 27.98
N ARG A 929 -0.65 -14.62 29.03
CA ARG A 929 -1.80 -14.52 29.94
C ARG A 929 -2.30 -13.08 29.87
N LEU A 930 -3.55 -12.91 29.46
CA LEU A 930 -4.13 -11.63 29.10
C LEU A 930 -5.33 -11.34 30.00
N GLU A 931 -5.29 -10.18 30.68
CA GLU A 931 -6.19 -9.83 31.80
C GLU A 931 -7.08 -8.61 31.50
N GLU A 932 -7.12 -8.13 30.25
CA GLU A 932 -7.88 -6.93 29.85
C GLU A 932 -9.41 -7.15 29.81
N HIS A 933 -9.89 -8.39 29.83
CA HIS A 933 -11.32 -8.70 29.78
C HIS A 933 -11.97 -8.56 31.18
N THR A 934 -13.12 -7.90 31.23
CA THR A 934 -13.89 -7.68 32.47
C THR A 934 -14.92 -8.78 32.74
N SER A 935 -15.12 -9.70 31.78
CA SER A 935 -16.09 -10.79 31.82
C SER A 935 -15.61 -12.03 31.07
N ALA A 936 -16.38 -13.12 31.13
CA ALA A 936 -16.02 -14.43 30.59
C ALA A 936 -15.80 -14.42 29.06
N VAL A 937 -14.73 -15.10 28.61
CA VAL A 937 -14.25 -15.04 27.21
C VAL A 937 -14.66 -16.28 26.41
N LYS A 938 -15.95 -16.44 26.16
CA LYS A 938 -16.50 -17.58 25.39
C LYS A 938 -16.15 -17.51 23.89
N ALA A 939 -16.20 -16.32 23.31
CA ALA A 939 -16.14 -16.13 21.87
C ALA A 939 -14.68 -16.02 21.36
N LEU A 940 -14.14 -17.09 20.78
CA LEU A 940 -12.77 -17.13 20.21
C LEU A 940 -12.78 -17.45 18.70
N ALA A 941 -12.09 -16.62 17.91
CA ALA A 941 -11.98 -16.77 16.45
C ALA A 941 -10.62 -16.32 15.91
N TRP A 942 -9.78 -17.29 15.54
CA TRP A 942 -8.52 -17.06 14.80
C TRP A 942 -8.77 -16.61 13.37
N CYS A 943 -8.00 -15.64 12.88
CA CYS A 943 -8.08 -15.17 11.50
C CYS A 943 -7.51 -16.21 10.51
N PRO A 944 -8.25 -16.63 9.47
CA PRO A 944 -7.74 -17.56 8.47
C PRO A 944 -6.69 -16.94 7.54
N PHE A 945 -6.62 -15.61 7.47
CA PHE A 945 -5.72 -14.87 6.58
C PHE A 945 -4.42 -14.41 7.25
N GLN A 946 -4.34 -14.44 8.58
CA GLN A 946 -3.21 -13.95 9.38
C GLN A 946 -3.03 -14.84 10.62
N GLY A 947 -2.04 -15.74 10.58
CA GLY A 947 -1.90 -16.81 11.58
C GLY A 947 -1.69 -16.35 13.03
N ASN A 948 -1.20 -15.13 13.24
CA ASN A 948 -0.94 -14.56 14.57
C ASN A 948 -2.12 -13.71 15.11
N LEU A 949 -3.19 -13.51 14.33
CA LEU A 949 -4.32 -12.66 14.72
C LEU A 949 -5.46 -13.50 15.33
N LEU A 950 -5.77 -13.21 16.60
CA LEU A 950 -6.93 -13.75 17.31
C LEU A 950 -7.95 -12.65 17.57
N ALA A 951 -9.23 -12.90 17.25
CA ALA A 951 -10.35 -12.08 17.69
C ALA A 951 -11.05 -12.76 18.87
N THR A 952 -11.36 -11.99 19.91
CA THR A 952 -12.03 -12.46 21.13
C THR A 952 -13.20 -11.56 21.51
N GLY A 953 -14.34 -12.14 21.88
CA GLY A 953 -15.54 -11.42 22.30
C GLY A 953 -15.87 -11.66 23.76
N GLU A 954 -16.33 -10.59 24.42
CA GLU A 954 -16.59 -10.54 25.85
C GLU A 954 -18.06 -10.79 26.21
N GLY A 955 -18.31 -11.55 27.29
CA GLY A 955 -19.66 -11.88 27.77
C GLY A 955 -20.42 -10.75 28.49
N SER A 956 -19.81 -9.56 28.67
CA SER A 956 -20.40 -8.40 29.37
C SER A 956 -21.51 -7.73 28.57
N VAL A 957 -22.44 -7.02 29.22
CA VAL A 957 -23.43 -6.18 28.52
C VAL A 957 -22.76 -5.01 27.80
N ALA A 958 -21.64 -4.50 28.34
CA ALA A 958 -20.71 -3.61 27.64
C ALA A 958 -19.65 -4.46 26.89
N GLY A 959 -20.12 -5.34 26.00
CA GLY A 959 -19.29 -6.38 25.39
C GLY A 959 -18.44 -5.89 24.23
N CYS A 960 -17.12 -5.89 24.43
CA CYS A 960 -16.14 -5.57 23.39
C CYS A 960 -15.74 -6.78 22.54
N ILE A 961 -15.28 -6.51 21.31
CA ILE A 961 -14.47 -7.41 20.50
C ILE A 961 -13.02 -6.89 20.51
N ASN A 962 -12.12 -7.66 21.12
CA ASN A 962 -10.69 -7.36 21.14
C ASN A 962 -9.95 -8.17 20.07
N PHE A 963 -8.91 -7.58 19.49
CA PHE A 963 -8.03 -8.21 18.50
C PHE A 963 -6.61 -8.27 19.05
N TRP A 964 -5.99 -9.45 19.02
CA TRP A 964 -4.70 -9.70 19.66
C TRP A 964 -3.64 -10.15 18.67
N ASN A 965 -2.42 -9.63 18.83
CA ASN A 965 -1.22 -10.22 18.22
C ASN A 965 -0.67 -11.30 19.16
N THR A 966 -0.94 -12.56 18.84
CA THR A 966 -0.56 -13.73 19.66
C THR A 966 0.94 -14.02 19.69
N HIS A 967 1.76 -13.28 18.92
CA HIS A 967 3.21 -13.31 19.08
C HIS A 967 3.68 -12.37 20.20
N THR A 968 3.20 -11.12 20.23
CA THR A 968 3.63 -10.09 21.19
C THR A 968 2.78 -10.01 22.46
N GLY A 969 1.58 -10.59 22.45
CA GLY A 969 0.59 -10.46 23.53
C GLY A 969 -0.21 -9.15 23.47
N ALA A 970 0.11 -8.23 22.56
CA ALA A 970 -0.50 -6.91 22.52
C ALA A 970 -1.93 -6.92 21.95
N CYS A 971 -2.82 -6.16 22.59
CA CYS A 971 -4.12 -5.77 22.05
C CYS A 971 -3.90 -4.76 20.91
N LEU A 972 -4.41 -5.07 19.72
CA LEU A 972 -4.26 -4.28 18.49
C LEU A 972 -5.42 -3.32 18.25
N ASN A 973 -6.62 -3.70 18.71
CA ASN A 973 -7.86 -2.94 18.53
C ASN A 973 -8.93 -3.50 19.48
N SER A 974 -9.78 -2.64 20.04
CA SER A 974 -10.95 -3.00 20.84
C SER A 974 -12.16 -2.22 20.36
N ILE A 975 -13.27 -2.90 20.13
CA ILE A 975 -14.51 -2.32 19.60
C ILE A 975 -15.68 -2.70 20.50
N ASP A 976 -16.28 -1.70 21.15
CA ASP A 976 -17.55 -1.85 21.85
C ASP A 976 -18.67 -2.22 20.86
N THR A 977 -19.47 -3.22 21.22
CA THR A 977 -20.61 -3.66 20.42
C THR A 977 -21.96 -3.39 21.10
N GLY A 978 -21.96 -2.85 22.33
CA GLY A 978 -23.16 -2.51 23.11
C GLY A 978 -23.98 -3.72 23.58
N SER A 979 -23.41 -4.93 23.51
CA SER A 979 -24.06 -6.18 23.91
C SER A 979 -23.02 -7.30 24.10
N GLN A 980 -23.36 -8.31 24.90
CA GLN A 980 -22.54 -9.51 25.08
C GLN A 980 -22.21 -10.19 23.74
N VAL A 981 -20.97 -10.60 23.54
CA VAL A 981 -20.51 -11.31 22.33
C VAL A 981 -20.38 -12.79 22.66
N SER A 982 -21.35 -13.61 22.20
CA SER A 982 -21.43 -15.03 22.58
C SER A 982 -20.63 -15.97 21.67
N ALA A 983 -20.48 -15.61 20.41
CA ALA A 983 -19.62 -16.31 19.44
C ALA A 983 -19.10 -15.36 18.35
N LEU A 984 -17.97 -15.75 17.73
CA LEU A 984 -17.30 -15.08 16.61
C LEU A 984 -16.96 -16.10 15.52
N LEU A 985 -17.10 -15.71 14.25
CA LEU A 985 -16.72 -16.51 13.07
C LEU A 985 -16.13 -15.61 11.98
N TRP A 986 -14.94 -15.95 11.49
CA TRP A 986 -14.39 -15.32 10.28
C TRP A 986 -15.02 -15.91 9.01
N ASN A 987 -15.26 -15.05 8.02
CA ASN A 987 -15.49 -15.47 6.65
C ASN A 987 -14.18 -16.08 6.11
N LYS A 988 -14.24 -17.27 5.48
CA LYS A 988 -13.08 -17.94 4.87
C LYS A 988 -12.71 -17.33 3.52
N ASN A 989 -13.70 -16.75 2.83
CA ASN A 989 -13.62 -16.38 1.42
C ASN A 989 -13.34 -14.88 1.24
N GLN A 990 -13.73 -14.05 2.22
CA GLN A 990 -13.55 -12.59 2.22
C GLN A 990 -13.11 -12.12 3.61
N LYS A 991 -12.47 -10.94 3.72
CA LYS A 991 -11.99 -10.38 5.00
C LYS A 991 -13.14 -9.77 5.82
N GLU A 992 -14.00 -10.64 6.34
CA GLU A 992 -15.17 -10.27 7.15
C GLU A 992 -15.22 -11.10 8.44
N LEU A 993 -15.75 -10.52 9.50
CA LEU A 993 -15.95 -11.14 10.82
C LEU A 993 -17.44 -11.06 11.17
N LEU A 994 -18.04 -12.16 11.62
CA LEU A 994 -19.42 -12.23 12.07
C LEU A 994 -19.43 -12.45 13.59
N SER A 995 -20.11 -11.59 14.33
CA SER A 995 -20.38 -11.72 15.76
C SER A 995 -21.85 -12.05 16.01
N SER A 996 -22.11 -12.74 17.12
CA SER A 996 -23.47 -12.93 17.64
C SER A 996 -23.62 -12.24 18.99
N HIS A 997 -24.75 -11.55 19.16
CA HIS A 997 -25.05 -10.70 20.30
C HIS A 997 -26.22 -11.21 21.12
N GLY A 998 -26.28 -10.77 22.38
CA GLY A 998 -27.39 -11.04 23.29
C GLY A 998 -28.29 -9.82 23.51
N PHE A 999 -28.67 -9.61 24.77
CA PHE A 999 -29.54 -8.50 25.17
C PHE A 999 -28.88 -7.15 24.85
N PRO A 1000 -29.60 -6.14 24.32
CA PRO A 1000 -31.06 -6.08 24.14
C PRO A 1000 -31.59 -6.54 22.77
N HIS A 1001 -30.74 -6.91 21.81
CA HIS A 1001 -31.14 -7.04 20.39
C HIS A 1001 -31.14 -8.47 19.81
N ASN A 1002 -30.41 -9.42 20.41
CA ASN A 1002 -30.34 -10.84 20.00
C ASN A 1002 -30.01 -11.03 18.50
N GLN A 1003 -29.10 -10.21 17.98
CA GLN A 1003 -28.78 -10.07 16.56
C GLN A 1003 -27.40 -10.66 16.23
N LEU A 1004 -27.15 -10.93 14.95
CA LEU A 1004 -25.80 -11.18 14.44
C LEU A 1004 -25.33 -9.95 13.66
N THR A 1005 -24.08 -9.54 13.84
CA THR A 1005 -23.51 -8.37 13.15
C THR A 1005 -22.31 -8.80 12.31
N LEU A 1006 -22.35 -8.48 11.02
CA LEU A 1006 -21.23 -8.68 10.10
C LEU A 1006 -20.38 -7.41 10.06
N TRP A 1007 -19.07 -7.56 10.20
CA TRP A 1007 -18.08 -6.49 10.21
C TRP A 1007 -17.06 -6.72 9.09
N LYS A 1008 -16.64 -5.65 8.40
CA LYS A 1008 -15.54 -5.73 7.42
C LYS A 1008 -14.20 -5.50 8.10
N TYR A 1009 -13.27 -6.43 7.93
CA TYR A 1009 -11.93 -6.33 8.52
C TYR A 1009 -10.92 -5.80 7.49
N PRO A 1010 -10.01 -4.85 7.84
CA PRO A 1010 -9.69 -4.35 9.18
C PRO A 1010 -10.48 -3.12 9.64
N SER A 1011 -11.30 -2.48 8.79
CA SER A 1011 -11.94 -1.20 9.11
C SER A 1011 -13.03 -1.27 10.19
N MET A 1012 -13.50 -2.48 10.52
CA MET A 1012 -14.55 -2.82 11.48
C MET A 1012 -15.81 -1.96 11.35
N VAL A 1013 -16.16 -1.63 10.11
CA VAL A 1013 -17.46 -1.05 9.76
C VAL A 1013 -18.50 -2.16 9.73
N LYS A 1014 -19.64 -1.97 10.40
CA LYS A 1014 -20.82 -2.83 10.30
C LYS A 1014 -21.32 -2.90 8.86
N ALA A 1015 -21.33 -4.09 8.27
CA ALA A 1015 -21.82 -4.35 6.92
C ALA A 1015 -23.32 -4.63 6.89
N ILE A 1016 -23.82 -5.43 7.85
CA ILE A 1016 -25.24 -5.77 8.00
C ILE A 1016 -25.50 -6.28 9.42
N GLU A 1017 -26.71 -6.01 9.93
CA GLU A 1017 -27.25 -6.61 11.15
C GLU A 1017 -28.39 -7.56 10.78
N LEU A 1018 -28.33 -8.78 11.31
CA LEU A 1018 -29.24 -9.89 11.03
C LEU A 1018 -30.08 -10.13 12.28
N THR A 1019 -31.36 -9.82 12.21
CA THR A 1019 -32.26 -9.79 13.37
C THR A 1019 -33.29 -10.91 13.32
N GLY A 1020 -33.73 -11.38 14.49
CA GLY A 1020 -34.97 -12.15 14.60
C GLY A 1020 -34.98 -13.30 15.61
N HIS A 1021 -33.85 -13.68 16.22
CA HIS A 1021 -33.88 -14.53 17.41
C HIS A 1021 -34.55 -13.78 18.57
N THR A 1022 -35.38 -14.47 19.36
CA THR A 1022 -36.09 -13.83 20.49
C THR A 1022 -35.33 -13.95 21.81
N SER A 1023 -34.29 -14.79 21.84
CA SER A 1023 -33.38 -14.99 22.98
C SER A 1023 -31.93 -14.87 22.53
N THR A 1024 -31.00 -14.70 23.47
CA THR A 1024 -29.58 -14.51 23.19
C THR A 1024 -29.01 -15.68 22.38
N VAL A 1025 -28.35 -15.41 21.26
CA VAL A 1025 -27.68 -16.47 20.47
C VAL A 1025 -26.57 -17.10 21.32
N LEU A 1026 -26.50 -18.43 21.38
CA LEU A 1026 -25.51 -19.15 22.20
C LEU A 1026 -24.32 -19.66 21.39
N PHE A 1027 -24.56 -20.07 20.14
CA PHE A 1027 -23.57 -20.69 19.26
C PHE A 1027 -23.81 -20.30 17.79
N MET A 1028 -22.72 -20.26 17.03
CA MET A 1028 -22.73 -20.18 15.58
C MET A 1028 -21.79 -21.23 14.96
N ALA A 1029 -22.16 -21.77 13.80
CA ALA A 1029 -21.33 -22.65 12.99
C ALA A 1029 -21.37 -22.24 11.51
N GLN A 1030 -20.22 -22.24 10.84
CA GLN A 1030 -20.13 -21.96 9.40
C GLN A 1030 -20.20 -23.28 8.60
N SER A 1031 -20.86 -23.23 7.46
CA SER A 1031 -20.91 -24.33 6.49
C SER A 1031 -19.53 -24.65 5.86
N PRO A 1032 -19.31 -25.87 5.33
CA PRO A 1032 -18.01 -26.29 4.81
C PRO A 1032 -17.51 -25.42 3.65
N ASP A 1033 -18.39 -25.08 2.71
CA ASP A 1033 -18.19 -24.19 1.55
C ASP A 1033 -17.91 -22.71 1.94
N GLY A 1034 -18.17 -22.36 3.20
CA GLY A 1034 -17.99 -21.01 3.73
C GLY A 1034 -19.12 -20.04 3.39
N CYS A 1035 -20.21 -20.46 2.72
CA CYS A 1035 -21.27 -19.58 2.20
C CYS A 1035 -22.28 -19.13 3.27
N SER A 1036 -22.64 -20.07 4.15
CA SER A 1036 -23.75 -19.93 5.11
C SER A 1036 -23.30 -20.14 6.56
N VAL A 1037 -24.09 -19.60 7.49
CA VAL A 1037 -23.91 -19.74 8.94
C VAL A 1037 -25.20 -20.24 9.58
N ALA A 1038 -25.10 -21.23 10.45
CA ALA A 1038 -26.15 -21.64 11.37
C ALA A 1038 -25.99 -20.92 12.71
N SER A 1039 -27.08 -20.39 13.28
CA SER A 1039 -27.13 -19.85 14.66
C SER A 1039 -28.19 -20.55 15.48
N ALA A 1040 -27.95 -20.74 16.77
CA ALA A 1040 -28.87 -21.38 17.72
C ALA A 1040 -29.04 -20.54 18.99
N ALA A 1041 -30.26 -20.49 19.52
CA ALA A 1041 -30.62 -19.71 20.71
C ALA A 1041 -31.65 -20.45 21.61
N PRO A 1042 -31.85 -20.00 22.87
CA PRO A 1042 -32.88 -20.54 23.79
C PRO A 1042 -34.33 -20.34 23.34
N ASP A 1043 -34.57 -19.72 22.18
CA ASP A 1043 -35.91 -19.59 21.59
C ASP A 1043 -36.40 -20.89 20.91
N ASN A 1044 -35.67 -21.99 21.12
CA ASN A 1044 -35.83 -23.30 20.47
C ASN A 1044 -35.72 -23.25 18.94
N THR A 1045 -35.10 -22.21 18.35
CA THR A 1045 -34.86 -22.14 16.91
C THR A 1045 -33.38 -22.29 16.55
N LEU A 1046 -33.12 -23.06 15.49
CA LEU A 1046 -31.88 -23.02 14.72
C LEU A 1046 -32.15 -22.32 13.40
N ARG A 1047 -31.27 -21.40 12.98
CA ARG A 1047 -31.47 -20.55 11.80
C ARG A 1047 -30.27 -20.59 10.87
N ILE A 1048 -30.50 -20.82 9.58
CA ILE A 1048 -29.47 -20.83 8.54
C ILE A 1048 -29.54 -19.51 7.77
N TRP A 1049 -28.41 -18.83 7.66
CA TRP A 1049 -28.24 -17.53 7.03
C TRP A 1049 -27.18 -17.62 5.93
N ASN A 1050 -27.48 -17.23 4.69
CA ASN A 1050 -26.49 -17.13 3.62
C ASN A 1050 -25.70 -15.81 3.76
N THR A 1051 -24.85 -15.71 4.78
CA THR A 1051 -24.17 -14.46 5.18
C THR A 1051 -22.93 -14.15 4.35
N PHE A 1052 -22.31 -15.16 3.75
CA PHE A 1052 -21.02 -15.07 3.08
C PHE A 1052 -21.09 -15.36 1.57
N GLY A 1053 -22.25 -15.82 1.08
CA GLY A 1053 -22.58 -15.87 -0.34
C GLY A 1053 -21.86 -16.98 -1.09
N ASP A 1054 -22.36 -17.29 -2.29
CA ASP A 1054 -21.72 -18.24 -3.18
C ASP A 1054 -20.30 -17.76 -3.52
N PRO A 1055 -19.27 -18.62 -3.45
CA PRO A 1055 -17.93 -18.25 -3.90
C PRO A 1055 -17.98 -17.93 -5.39
N GLU A 1056 -17.20 -16.94 -5.82
CA GLU A 1056 -16.95 -16.76 -7.25
C GLU A 1056 -16.22 -18.00 -7.77
N VAL A 1057 -16.98 -18.90 -8.42
CA VAL A 1057 -16.44 -20.13 -9.00
C VAL A 1057 -15.51 -19.73 -10.15
N ALA A 1058 -14.22 -19.63 -9.83
CA ALA A 1058 -13.14 -19.52 -10.81
C ALA A 1058 -13.39 -20.60 -11.86
N LYS A 1059 -13.70 -20.17 -13.10
CA LYS A 1059 -14.26 -21.04 -14.15
C LYS A 1059 -13.41 -22.30 -14.27
N SER A 1060 -14.00 -23.44 -13.91
CA SER A 1060 -13.34 -24.72 -14.08
C SER A 1060 -12.88 -24.83 -15.54
N ALA A 1061 -11.58 -25.05 -15.76
CA ALA A 1061 -11.04 -25.26 -17.10
C ALA A 1061 -11.92 -26.29 -17.84
N PRO A 1062 -12.23 -26.07 -19.13
CA PRO A 1062 -13.15 -26.94 -19.85
C PRO A 1062 -12.68 -28.38 -19.73
N LYS A 1063 -13.54 -29.25 -19.18
CA LYS A 1063 -13.22 -30.66 -18.97
C LYS A 1063 -12.76 -31.25 -20.29
N ALA A 1064 -11.50 -31.70 -20.34
CA ALA A 1064 -11.00 -32.45 -21.48
C ALA A 1064 -11.98 -33.59 -21.79
N ALA A 1065 -12.28 -33.78 -23.07
CA ALA A 1065 -13.23 -34.81 -23.48
C ALA A 1065 -12.76 -36.19 -22.97
N ARG A 1066 -13.70 -36.99 -22.47
CA ARG A 1066 -13.43 -38.41 -22.21
C ARG A 1066 -13.19 -39.11 -23.55
N GLU A 1067 -11.94 -39.39 -23.89
CA GLU A 1067 -11.66 -40.41 -24.90
C GLU A 1067 -12.02 -41.80 -24.35
N PRO A 1068 -12.56 -42.71 -25.19
CA PRO A 1068 -13.39 -43.82 -24.72
C PRO A 1068 -12.62 -45.12 -24.42
N PHE A 1069 -11.38 -45.06 -23.92
CA PHE A 1069 -10.60 -46.26 -23.59
C PHE A 1069 -10.29 -46.38 -22.09
N SER A 1070 -11.20 -47.07 -21.39
CA SER A 1070 -11.04 -47.46 -20.00
C SER A 1070 -10.32 -48.81 -19.87
N GLY A 1071 -9.28 -48.84 -19.04
CA GLY A 1071 -8.71 -50.08 -18.49
C GLY A 1071 -7.27 -50.40 -18.92
N ILE A 1072 -6.33 -50.20 -18.00
CA ILE A 1072 -5.38 -51.22 -17.54
C ILE A 1072 -4.85 -50.77 -16.16
N ASN A 1073 -4.91 -51.66 -15.17
CA ASN A 1073 -4.26 -51.45 -13.87
C ASN A 1073 -2.81 -51.95 -13.94
N ARG A 1074 -1.84 -51.22 -13.40
CA ARG A 1074 -0.95 -51.66 -12.29
C ARG A 1074 0.31 -50.80 -12.10
N ILE A 1075 0.59 -50.51 -10.82
CA ILE A 1075 1.90 -50.65 -10.13
C ILE A 1075 3.12 -49.97 -10.81
N ARG A 1076 3.62 -48.89 -10.20
CA ARG A 1076 4.57 -49.07 -9.07
C ARG A 1076 4.49 -47.94 -8.06
#